data_AF-A0AAP0K7B2-F1
#
_entry.id   AF-A0AAP0K7B2-F1
#
_cell.length_a   1.000
_cell.length_b   1.000
_cell.length_c   1.000
_cell.angle_alpha   90.00
_cell.angle_beta   90.00
_cell.angle_gamma   90.00
#
_symmetry.space_group_name_H-M   'P 1'
#
loop_
_entity.id
_entity.type
_entity.pdbx_description
1 polymer ?
#
loop_
_entity_poly.entity_id
_entity_poly.type
_entity_poly.pdbx_seq_one_letter_code
_entity_poly.pdbx_strand_id
1 'polypeptide(L)'
;MDQFRQIGMVLGSLEALMVFREDIQINQHQCSLLFDIFKLAFQVIGEQIKHNLKFAERNAKWKPLEQPLKELHRIFKEGELYIQQCLDTKDWLSKALLLANNKDCVELHIHNLLCCIPVVIEAIETAGDVSGTDQDEMQKKQLISTRKYSTEWVDPKLFQWKFGNQYLVPQDICSRLHKVWREDRWDLLQSTRERSSGSLTKQEHRLTELLANILNEWEPSSGNLLPSSVLVGSKDYQVRRRLGSGSHCKEIQWLGESWAVRHFFGQIEPLIPAISTISSFSHPNVMHFLCGFCDEEKKECFLLMELMSKDLSSYIKESCGPRKRIPFSLPIAVDLMLQIARGMEYLHSQQVCHGDLNPSNILVRARSTPEGYLHAKVSGFNLSRGKNATPQSSPNNGTKSYIWCAPEVLSEQEQPRNTSIFKYTEKADVYSFGMICFELLTGKVPFEDGHLQGDKMSRNIQAGERPLFPFSAPKYLVSLTKKCWHIDPTQRPSFSSICRVLRYVKRFLVMNPDHSQPDAPGPSIDYYEVEAGLSKKYSTWEIQDLTPVSQIPFQMFVYRVTEKDKTTANLKDKSSESGSDGASACGDENAGIVEDQLIPIIENRPLTSSEPVSVNKKISITKRTTAYGKPNKQSGQMGNSLAFLFIANWESDCHLGC
;
A
#
# COMPACT_ATOMS: atom_id res chain seq x y z
N MET A 1 2.76 -21.35 -22.29
CA MET A 1 1.66 -21.08 -23.25
C MET A 1 0.29 -21.11 -22.61
N ASP A 2 -0.06 -22.15 -21.82
CA ASP A 2 -1.42 -22.32 -21.30
C ASP A 2 -1.96 -21.12 -20.49
N GLN A 3 -1.16 -20.50 -19.63
CA GLN A 3 -1.56 -19.29 -18.91
C GLN A 3 -1.97 -18.14 -19.86
N PHE A 4 -1.24 -17.95 -20.97
CA PHE A 4 -1.61 -16.95 -21.99
C PHE A 4 -2.91 -17.30 -22.73
N ARG A 5 -3.17 -18.59 -22.97
CA ARG A 5 -4.47 -19.05 -23.49
C ARG A 5 -5.59 -18.74 -22.50
N GLN A 6 -5.39 -18.97 -21.19
CA GLN A 6 -6.40 -18.66 -20.18
C GLN A 6 -6.71 -17.15 -20.14
N ILE A 7 -5.70 -16.26 -20.19
CA ILE A 7 -5.91 -14.81 -20.32
C ILE A 7 -6.78 -14.48 -21.54
N GLY A 8 -6.48 -15.09 -22.70
CA GLY A 8 -7.28 -14.91 -23.91
C GLY A 8 -8.73 -15.41 -23.78
N MET A 9 -8.97 -16.49 -23.04
CA MET A 9 -10.33 -16.98 -22.73
C MET A 9 -11.10 -15.99 -21.83
N VAL A 10 -10.43 -15.37 -20.85
CA VAL A 10 -11.05 -14.31 -20.03
C VAL A 10 -11.34 -13.07 -20.88
N LEU A 11 -10.44 -12.67 -21.77
CA LEU A 11 -10.67 -11.55 -22.67
C LEU A 11 -11.85 -11.83 -23.64
N GLY A 12 -11.99 -13.06 -24.14
CA GLY A 12 -13.15 -13.44 -24.96
C GLY A 12 -14.48 -13.42 -24.19
N SER A 13 -14.46 -13.80 -22.90
CA SER A 13 -15.62 -13.68 -22.00
C SER A 13 -15.98 -12.21 -21.76
N LEU A 14 -14.97 -11.36 -21.51
CA LEU A 14 -15.12 -9.91 -21.42
C LEU A 14 -15.65 -9.28 -22.72
N GLU A 15 -15.18 -9.71 -23.89
CA GLU A 15 -15.71 -9.27 -25.18
C GLU A 15 -17.19 -9.59 -25.32
N ALA A 16 -17.64 -10.78 -24.90
CA ALA A 16 -19.05 -11.17 -24.91
C ALA A 16 -19.90 -10.36 -23.93
N LEU A 17 -19.40 -10.07 -22.73
CA LEU A 17 -20.07 -9.20 -21.74
C LEU A 17 -20.21 -7.76 -22.25
N MET A 18 -19.14 -7.20 -22.83
CA MET A 18 -19.10 -5.81 -23.30
C MET A 18 -19.85 -5.57 -24.62
N VAL A 19 -20.47 -6.60 -25.23
CA VAL A 19 -21.54 -6.40 -26.24
C VAL A 19 -22.71 -5.63 -25.63
N PHE A 20 -23.04 -5.91 -24.36
CA PHE A 20 -24.14 -5.29 -23.60
C PHE A 20 -23.69 -4.04 -22.83
N ARG A 21 -22.63 -3.37 -23.29
CA ARG A 21 -22.07 -2.20 -22.59
C ARG A 21 -23.07 -1.05 -22.43
N GLU A 22 -24.06 -0.92 -23.30
CA GLU A 22 -25.10 0.12 -23.23
C GLU A 22 -26.15 -0.18 -22.14
N ASP A 23 -26.22 -1.43 -21.66
CA ASP A 23 -27.07 -1.84 -20.53
C ASP A 23 -26.40 -1.59 -19.16
N ILE A 24 -25.12 -1.17 -19.13
CA ILE A 24 -24.38 -0.83 -17.91
C ILE A 24 -24.85 0.54 -17.39
N GLN A 25 -25.80 0.52 -16.46
CA GLN A 25 -26.41 1.74 -15.91
C GLN A 25 -25.53 2.51 -14.92
N ILE A 26 -24.40 1.94 -14.48
CA ILE A 26 -23.47 2.54 -13.50
C ILE A 26 -22.04 2.11 -13.85
N ASN A 27 -21.09 3.04 -13.85
CA ASN A 27 -19.67 2.81 -14.17
C ASN A 27 -19.40 2.35 -15.63
N GLN A 28 -20.20 2.80 -16.60
CA GLN A 28 -20.05 2.43 -18.01
C GLN A 28 -18.68 2.83 -18.59
N HIS A 29 -18.21 4.04 -18.29
CA HIS A 29 -16.94 4.56 -18.77
C HIS A 29 -15.74 3.88 -18.09
N GLN A 30 -15.83 3.59 -16.79
CA GLN A 30 -14.85 2.77 -16.08
C GLN A 30 -14.79 1.34 -16.62
N CYS A 31 -15.92 0.67 -16.87
CA CYS A 31 -15.95 -0.67 -17.47
C CYS A 31 -15.33 -0.66 -18.88
N SER A 32 -15.65 0.35 -19.68
CA SER A 32 -15.09 0.54 -21.02
C SER A 32 -13.57 0.77 -20.99
N LEU A 33 -13.06 1.58 -20.05
CA LEU A 33 -11.62 1.77 -19.87
C LEU A 33 -10.91 0.48 -19.44
N LEU A 34 -11.50 -0.27 -18.50
CA LEU A 34 -10.93 -1.53 -18.02
C LEU A 34 -10.85 -2.58 -19.14
N PHE A 35 -11.90 -2.66 -19.96
CA PHE A 35 -11.93 -3.52 -21.13
C PHE A 35 -10.88 -3.12 -22.18
N ASP A 36 -10.80 -1.85 -22.54
CA ASP A 36 -9.85 -1.35 -23.54
C ASP A 36 -8.39 -1.57 -23.11
N ILE A 37 -8.05 -1.30 -21.85
CA ILE A 37 -6.68 -1.49 -21.34
C ILE A 37 -6.32 -2.97 -21.21
N PHE A 38 -7.27 -3.86 -20.90
CA PHE A 38 -7.07 -5.31 -20.94
C PHE A 38 -6.88 -5.83 -22.38
N LYS A 39 -7.61 -5.28 -23.35
CA LYS A 39 -7.42 -5.60 -24.76
C LYS A 39 -6.04 -5.17 -25.26
N LEU A 40 -5.62 -3.95 -24.94
CA LEU A 40 -4.27 -3.44 -25.23
C LEU A 40 -3.19 -4.29 -24.54
N ALA A 41 -3.37 -4.66 -23.26
CA ALA A 41 -2.47 -5.54 -22.53
C ALA A 41 -2.23 -6.88 -23.24
N PHE A 42 -3.31 -7.54 -23.66
CA PHE A 42 -3.23 -8.83 -24.35
C PHE A 42 -2.54 -8.71 -25.72
N GLN A 43 -2.85 -7.66 -26.48
CA GLN A 43 -2.20 -7.37 -27.77
C GLN A 43 -0.69 -7.15 -27.60
N VAL A 44 -0.29 -6.24 -26.71
CA VAL A 44 1.12 -5.92 -26.43
C VAL A 44 1.88 -7.17 -25.98
N ILE A 45 1.32 -7.97 -25.07
CA ILE A 45 1.97 -9.22 -24.62
C ILE A 45 2.09 -10.23 -25.76
N GLY A 46 1.07 -10.37 -26.61
CA GLY A 46 1.11 -11.23 -27.79
C GLY A 46 2.23 -10.83 -28.76
N GLU A 47 2.40 -9.53 -29.02
CA GLU A 47 3.48 -8.99 -29.83
C GLU A 47 4.86 -9.20 -29.19
N GLN A 48 5.00 -8.93 -27.89
CA GLN A 48 6.27 -9.16 -27.17
C GLN A 48 6.66 -10.64 -27.16
N ILE A 49 5.71 -11.56 -26.97
CA ILE A 49 5.93 -13.01 -27.08
C ILE A 49 6.39 -13.37 -28.50
N LYS A 50 5.69 -12.88 -29.53
CA LYS A 50 5.99 -13.16 -30.94
C LYS A 50 7.36 -12.61 -31.38
N HIS A 51 7.78 -11.47 -30.86
CA HIS A 51 9.04 -10.83 -31.21
C HIS A 51 10.25 -11.45 -30.49
N ASN A 52 10.11 -11.78 -29.20
CA ASN A 52 11.26 -12.19 -28.38
C ASN A 52 11.46 -13.71 -28.30
N LEU A 53 10.41 -14.53 -28.44
CA LEU A 53 10.41 -15.95 -28.11
C LEU A 53 10.16 -16.86 -29.33
N LYS A 54 10.87 -17.99 -29.41
CA LYS A 54 10.62 -19.03 -30.42
C LYS A 54 9.57 -20.05 -29.90
N PHE A 55 8.45 -20.21 -30.62
CA PHE A 55 7.31 -21.06 -30.20
C PHE A 55 7.65 -22.56 -30.08
N ALA A 56 8.67 -23.04 -30.78
CA ALA A 56 9.17 -24.41 -30.64
C ALA A 56 9.68 -24.69 -29.20
N GLU A 57 10.20 -23.68 -28.51
CA GLU A 57 10.84 -23.80 -27.19
C GLU A 57 9.84 -23.71 -26.01
N ARG A 58 8.53 -23.64 -26.31
CA ARG A 58 7.44 -23.34 -25.35
C ARG A 58 7.32 -24.25 -24.13
N ASN A 59 7.86 -25.46 -24.19
CA ASN A 59 7.82 -26.44 -23.10
C ASN A 59 9.12 -26.45 -22.26
N ALA A 60 10.17 -25.75 -22.70
CA ALA A 60 11.48 -25.77 -22.06
C ALA A 60 11.87 -24.37 -21.54
N LYS A 61 12.01 -23.39 -22.44
CA LYS A 61 12.56 -22.07 -22.09
C LYS A 61 11.52 -21.08 -21.57
N TRP A 62 10.23 -21.40 -21.69
CA TRP A 62 9.13 -20.51 -21.28
C TRP A 62 8.70 -20.69 -19.82
N LYS A 63 9.35 -21.56 -19.04
CA LYS A 63 9.02 -21.77 -17.62
C LYS A 63 9.00 -20.46 -16.79
N PRO A 64 9.93 -19.48 -16.97
CA PRO A 64 9.90 -18.22 -16.21
C PRO A 64 8.64 -17.36 -16.43
N LEU A 65 7.89 -17.59 -17.51
CA LEU A 65 6.66 -16.85 -17.82
C LEU A 65 5.44 -17.34 -17.05
N GLU A 66 5.49 -18.52 -16.44
CA GLU A 66 4.32 -19.16 -15.85
C GLU A 66 3.69 -18.33 -14.73
N GLN A 67 4.48 -17.95 -13.72
CA GLN A 67 3.98 -17.21 -12.56
C GLN A 67 3.61 -15.74 -12.89
N PRO A 68 4.37 -14.97 -13.70
CA PRO A 68 3.94 -13.66 -14.19
C PRO A 68 2.63 -13.69 -14.99
N LEU A 69 2.45 -14.65 -15.90
CA LEU A 69 1.20 -14.79 -16.65
C LEU A 69 0.04 -15.29 -15.78
N LYS A 70 0.31 -16.07 -14.73
CA LYS A 70 -0.70 -16.49 -13.77
C LYS A 70 -1.22 -15.32 -12.91
N GLU A 71 -0.33 -14.44 -12.42
CA GLU A 71 -0.73 -13.20 -11.72
C GLU A 71 -1.57 -12.31 -12.64
N LEU A 72 -1.18 -12.18 -13.92
CA LEU A 72 -1.95 -11.42 -14.91
C LEU A 72 -3.33 -12.04 -15.21
N HIS A 73 -3.41 -13.37 -15.33
CA HIS A 73 -4.68 -14.08 -15.47
C HIS A 73 -5.61 -13.82 -14.27
N ARG A 74 -5.06 -13.81 -13.04
CA ARG A 74 -5.82 -13.47 -11.84
C ARG A 74 -6.38 -12.04 -11.91
N ILE A 75 -5.58 -11.07 -12.38
CA ILE A 75 -6.02 -9.67 -12.54
C ILE A 75 -7.13 -9.55 -13.59
N PHE A 76 -7.02 -10.26 -14.71
CA PHE A 76 -8.08 -10.33 -15.73
C PHE A 76 -9.37 -10.92 -15.14
N LYS A 77 -9.29 -11.98 -14.34
CA LYS A 77 -10.44 -12.56 -13.62
C LYS A 77 -11.04 -11.61 -12.58
N GLU A 78 -10.23 -10.87 -11.84
CA GLU A 78 -10.72 -9.84 -10.91
C GLU A 78 -11.49 -8.73 -11.66
N GLY A 79 -11.03 -8.31 -12.84
CA GLY A 79 -11.72 -7.32 -13.67
C GLY A 79 -12.97 -7.83 -14.40
N GLU A 80 -12.99 -9.11 -14.82
CA GLU A 80 -14.19 -9.77 -15.35
C GLU A 80 -15.32 -9.78 -14.31
N LEU A 81 -15.01 -10.13 -13.05
CA LEU A 81 -15.99 -10.13 -11.96
C LEU A 81 -16.51 -8.71 -11.65
N TYR A 82 -15.67 -7.68 -11.74
CA TYR A 82 -16.09 -6.28 -11.58
C TYR A 82 -17.09 -5.87 -12.69
N ILE A 83 -16.78 -6.17 -13.96
CA ILE A 83 -17.68 -5.86 -15.08
C ILE A 83 -19.00 -6.66 -14.97
N GLN A 84 -18.96 -7.92 -14.54
CA GLN A 84 -20.16 -8.71 -14.24
C GLN A 84 -21.01 -8.08 -13.11
N GLN A 85 -20.37 -7.52 -12.07
CA GLN A 85 -21.08 -6.82 -10.99
C GLN A 85 -21.76 -5.52 -11.47
N CYS A 86 -21.14 -4.81 -12.43
CA CYS A 86 -21.74 -3.61 -13.05
C CYS A 86 -22.85 -3.94 -14.07
N LEU A 87 -22.78 -5.10 -14.73
CA LEU A 87 -23.80 -5.62 -15.68
C LEU A 87 -24.99 -6.33 -15.02
N ASP A 88 -24.88 -6.73 -13.75
CA ASP A 88 -25.96 -7.37 -12.98
C ASP A 88 -27.25 -6.49 -13.04
N THR A 89 -28.44 -7.11 -13.07
CA THR A 89 -29.75 -6.44 -13.18
C THR A 89 -30.59 -6.36 -11.89
N LYS A 90 -30.08 -6.80 -10.73
CA LYS A 90 -30.64 -6.46 -9.38
C LYS A 90 -30.90 -4.95 -9.25
N ASP A 91 -31.78 -4.59 -8.31
CA ASP A 91 -32.22 -3.21 -8.04
C ASP A 91 -31.13 -2.14 -8.21
N TRP A 92 -31.46 -1.14 -9.02
CA TRP A 92 -30.58 -0.05 -9.39
C TRP A 92 -30.27 0.88 -8.21
N LEU A 93 -31.24 1.18 -7.33
CA LEU A 93 -30.99 2.07 -6.19
C LEU A 93 -29.97 1.45 -5.23
N SER A 94 -30.14 0.16 -4.93
CA SER A 94 -29.19 -0.65 -4.17
C SER A 94 -27.76 -0.57 -4.75
N LYS A 95 -27.62 -0.76 -6.07
CA LYS A 95 -26.32 -0.66 -6.75
C LYS A 95 -25.76 0.74 -6.81
N ALA A 96 -26.59 1.75 -7.05
CA ALA A 96 -26.17 3.13 -7.13
C ALA A 96 -25.54 3.58 -5.81
N LEU A 97 -26.13 3.20 -4.67
CA LEU A 97 -25.54 3.46 -3.35
C LEU A 97 -24.20 2.73 -3.15
N LEU A 98 -24.10 1.47 -3.57
CA LEU A 98 -22.84 0.69 -3.49
C LEU A 98 -21.72 1.25 -4.38
N LEU A 99 -22.08 1.82 -5.54
CA LEU A 99 -21.13 2.20 -6.58
C LEU A 99 -20.88 3.72 -6.73
N ALA A 100 -21.69 4.60 -6.12
CA ALA A 100 -21.63 6.06 -6.30
C ALA A 100 -20.26 6.71 -6.04
N ASN A 101 -19.50 6.16 -5.09
CA ASN A 101 -18.16 6.61 -4.73
C ASN A 101 -17.08 5.59 -5.13
N ASN A 102 -17.40 4.57 -5.92
CA ASN A 102 -16.47 3.50 -6.29
C ASN A 102 -15.37 4.04 -7.22
N LYS A 103 -14.11 3.76 -6.87
CA LYS A 103 -12.92 4.06 -7.69
C LYS A 103 -12.12 2.79 -8.02
N ASP A 104 -12.69 1.61 -7.79
CA ASP A 104 -11.97 0.33 -7.81
C ASP A 104 -11.46 -0.01 -9.23
N CYS A 105 -12.14 0.43 -10.29
CA CYS A 105 -11.62 0.27 -11.66
C CYS A 105 -10.19 0.84 -11.79
N VAL A 106 -9.99 2.11 -11.42
CA VAL A 106 -8.69 2.77 -11.53
C VAL A 106 -7.76 2.35 -10.39
N GLU A 107 -8.24 2.44 -9.15
CA GLU A 107 -7.41 2.31 -7.95
C GLU A 107 -7.17 0.86 -7.51
N LEU A 108 -7.91 -0.13 -8.01
CA LEU A 108 -7.67 -1.55 -7.74
C LEU A 108 -7.28 -2.31 -9.00
N HIS A 109 -8.15 -2.37 -10.01
CA HIS A 109 -7.95 -3.24 -11.17
C HIS A 109 -6.83 -2.73 -12.09
N ILE A 110 -6.86 -1.45 -12.48
CA ILE A 110 -5.82 -0.85 -13.31
C ILE A 110 -4.50 -0.69 -12.52
N HIS A 111 -4.55 -0.30 -11.24
CA HIS A 111 -3.37 -0.35 -10.36
C HIS A 111 -2.67 -1.72 -10.42
N ASN A 112 -3.42 -2.81 -10.23
CA ASN A 112 -2.86 -4.16 -10.23
C ASN A 112 -2.31 -4.55 -11.61
N LEU A 113 -3.00 -4.19 -12.70
CA LEU A 113 -2.51 -4.39 -14.06
C LEU A 113 -1.18 -3.67 -14.30
N LEU A 114 -1.10 -2.37 -13.99
CA LEU A 114 0.11 -1.56 -14.18
C LEU A 114 1.27 -1.98 -13.26
N CYS A 115 0.98 -2.63 -12.12
CA CYS A 115 2.00 -3.33 -11.32
C CYS A 115 2.50 -4.62 -11.98
N CYS A 116 1.63 -5.35 -12.69
CA CYS A 116 1.94 -6.68 -13.23
C CYS A 116 2.60 -6.64 -14.62
N ILE A 117 2.21 -5.67 -15.46
CA ILE A 117 2.70 -5.56 -16.85
C ILE A 117 4.23 -5.43 -16.96
N PRO A 118 4.91 -4.59 -16.14
CA PRO A 118 6.37 -4.56 -16.14
C PRO A 118 7.00 -5.91 -15.84
N VAL A 119 6.39 -6.72 -14.96
CA VAL A 119 6.86 -8.05 -14.60
C VAL A 119 6.73 -9.03 -15.77
N VAL A 120 5.60 -9.00 -16.47
CA VAL A 120 5.35 -9.86 -17.64
C VAL A 120 6.28 -9.52 -18.80
N ILE A 121 6.47 -8.23 -19.09
CA ILE A 121 7.43 -7.76 -20.12
C ILE A 121 8.84 -8.24 -19.78
N GLU A 122 9.28 -8.04 -18.54
CA GLU A 122 10.62 -8.45 -18.12
C GLU A 122 10.81 -9.98 -18.16
N ALA A 123 9.77 -10.77 -17.84
CA ALA A 123 9.79 -12.22 -17.99
C ALA A 123 9.93 -12.66 -19.45
N ILE A 124 9.28 -11.96 -20.39
CA ILE A 124 9.40 -12.19 -21.83
C ILE A 124 10.81 -11.83 -22.32
N GLU A 125 11.35 -10.70 -21.88
CA GLU A 125 12.71 -10.27 -22.24
C GLU A 125 13.76 -11.24 -21.68
N THR A 126 13.65 -11.64 -20.42
CA THR A 126 14.56 -12.60 -19.76
C THR A 126 14.53 -13.98 -20.43
N ALA A 127 13.34 -14.47 -20.82
CA ALA A 127 13.22 -15.71 -21.59
C ALA A 127 13.68 -15.54 -23.06
N GLY A 128 13.59 -14.33 -23.60
CA GLY A 128 14.05 -13.96 -24.94
C GLY A 128 15.57 -13.93 -25.08
N ASP A 129 16.27 -13.41 -24.06
CA ASP A 129 17.73 -13.34 -23.95
C ASP A 129 18.41 -14.74 -23.97
N VAL A 130 17.65 -15.81 -23.73
CA VAL A 130 18.08 -17.22 -23.83
C VAL A 130 17.35 -18.03 -24.92
N SER A 131 16.45 -17.41 -25.70
CA SER A 131 15.64 -18.08 -26.73
C SER A 131 16.36 -18.13 -28.08
N GLY A 132 16.43 -19.33 -28.68
CA GLY A 132 17.27 -19.64 -29.84
C GLY A 132 18.51 -20.49 -29.52
N THR A 133 19.23 -20.86 -30.57
CA THR A 133 20.49 -21.62 -30.54
C THR A 133 21.66 -20.84 -31.14
N ASP A 134 21.38 -19.69 -31.75
CA ASP A 134 22.34 -18.79 -32.35
C ASP A 134 22.88 -17.84 -31.28
N GLN A 135 24.20 -17.87 -31.05
CA GLN A 135 24.85 -17.06 -30.02
C GLN A 135 24.87 -15.57 -30.38
N ASP A 136 24.94 -15.22 -31.67
CA ASP A 136 24.97 -13.82 -32.12
C ASP A 136 23.58 -13.18 -31.98
N GLU A 137 22.51 -13.92 -32.29
CA GLU A 137 21.14 -13.48 -31.96
C GLU A 137 20.97 -13.26 -30.46
N MET A 138 21.46 -14.17 -29.62
CA MET A 138 21.36 -14.06 -28.16
C MET A 138 22.14 -12.87 -27.61
N GLN A 139 23.40 -12.67 -28.02
CA GLN A 139 24.20 -11.51 -27.63
C GLN A 139 23.55 -10.19 -28.09
N LYS A 140 22.99 -10.15 -29.30
CA LYS A 140 22.29 -8.97 -29.84
C LYS A 140 21.04 -8.64 -29.01
N LYS A 141 20.25 -9.63 -28.59
CA LYS A 141 19.11 -9.43 -27.68
C LYS A 141 19.57 -8.90 -26.33
N GLN A 142 20.60 -9.50 -25.73
CA GLN A 142 21.16 -9.05 -24.45
C GLN A 142 21.71 -7.62 -24.51
N LEU A 143 22.30 -7.20 -25.63
CA LEU A 143 22.72 -5.82 -25.85
C LEU A 143 21.53 -4.84 -25.94
N ILE A 144 20.44 -5.24 -26.63
CA ILE A 144 19.19 -4.45 -26.68
C ILE A 144 18.55 -4.34 -25.28
N SER A 145 18.47 -5.47 -24.56
CA SER A 145 18.03 -5.55 -23.16
C SER A 145 18.89 -4.67 -22.24
N THR A 146 20.21 -4.60 -22.44
CA THR A 146 21.08 -3.69 -21.67
C THR A 146 20.83 -2.23 -22.00
N ARG A 147 20.72 -1.86 -23.29
CA ARG A 147 20.44 -0.48 -23.72
C ARG A 147 19.05 0.02 -23.29
N LYS A 148 18.05 -0.86 -23.21
CA LYS A 148 16.69 -0.51 -22.76
C LYS A 148 16.68 0.06 -21.33
N TYR A 149 17.50 -0.49 -20.44
CA TYR A 149 17.54 -0.14 -19.02
C TYR A 149 18.75 0.76 -18.68
N SER A 150 19.12 1.66 -19.59
CA SER A 150 20.13 2.70 -19.33
C SER A 150 19.54 3.87 -18.53
N THR A 151 20.42 4.67 -17.92
CA THR A 151 20.03 5.88 -17.16
C THR A 151 19.45 7.01 -18.01
N GLU A 152 19.61 6.96 -19.34
CA GLU A 152 19.11 7.99 -20.27
C GLU A 152 17.57 8.02 -20.34
N TRP A 153 16.92 6.89 -20.01
CA TRP A 153 15.45 6.75 -20.00
C TRP A 153 14.82 7.05 -18.63
N VAL A 154 15.60 7.53 -17.65
CA VAL A 154 15.11 7.90 -16.30
C VAL A 154 14.54 9.33 -16.31
N ASP A 155 13.54 9.54 -17.17
CA ASP A 155 12.66 10.70 -17.20
C ASP A 155 11.24 10.24 -17.54
N PRO A 156 10.18 10.70 -16.84
CA PRO A 156 8.82 10.22 -17.08
C PRO A 156 8.31 10.44 -18.51
N LYS A 157 8.69 11.56 -19.16
CA LYS A 157 8.23 11.91 -20.51
C LYS A 157 8.96 11.12 -21.57
N LEU A 158 10.29 10.95 -21.43
CA LEU A 158 11.09 10.10 -22.33
C LEU A 158 10.65 8.63 -22.22
N PHE A 159 10.42 8.13 -21.00
CA PHE A 159 9.86 6.80 -20.79
C PHE A 159 8.48 6.64 -21.44
N GLN A 160 7.55 7.59 -21.21
CA GLN A 160 6.21 7.52 -21.80
C GLN A 160 6.26 7.59 -23.33
N TRP A 161 7.09 8.47 -23.91
CA TRP A 161 7.25 8.57 -25.35
C TRP A 161 7.85 7.29 -25.96
N LYS A 162 8.88 6.72 -25.34
CA LYS A 162 9.62 5.57 -25.89
C LYS A 162 8.94 4.24 -25.65
N PHE A 163 8.33 4.06 -24.47
CA PHE A 163 7.82 2.78 -24.00
C PHE A 163 6.36 2.82 -23.53
N GLY A 164 5.66 3.96 -23.61
CA GLY A 164 4.30 4.12 -23.08
C GLY A 164 3.30 3.09 -23.60
N ASN A 165 3.34 2.76 -24.89
CA ASN A 165 2.54 1.67 -25.47
C ASN A 165 2.91 0.30 -24.86
N GLN A 166 4.21 0.01 -24.69
CA GLN A 166 4.68 -1.26 -24.11
C GLN A 166 4.17 -1.44 -22.68
N TYR A 167 4.10 -0.37 -21.90
CA TYR A 167 3.71 -0.39 -20.49
C TYR A 167 2.28 0.11 -20.19
N LEU A 168 1.41 0.20 -21.22
CA LEU A 168 -0.01 0.60 -21.12
C LEU A 168 -0.25 2.00 -20.53
N VAL A 169 0.67 2.93 -20.76
CA VAL A 169 0.54 4.36 -20.37
C VAL A 169 0.63 5.32 -21.58
N PRO A 170 0.00 5.03 -22.74
CA PRO A 170 -0.11 6.01 -23.82
C PRO A 170 -0.99 7.19 -23.39
N GLN A 171 -0.87 8.31 -24.11
CA GLN A 171 -1.45 9.59 -23.70
C GLN A 171 -2.98 9.56 -23.63
N ASP A 172 -3.64 8.79 -24.48
CA ASP A 172 -5.09 8.60 -24.49
C ASP A 172 -5.57 7.85 -23.24
N ILE A 173 -4.96 6.71 -22.89
CA ILE A 173 -5.27 5.94 -21.67
C ILE A 173 -5.01 6.81 -20.43
N CYS A 174 -3.87 7.50 -20.36
CA CYS A 174 -3.56 8.44 -19.29
C CYS A 174 -4.63 9.53 -19.15
N SER A 175 -5.10 10.12 -20.26
CA SER A 175 -6.17 11.13 -20.22
C SER A 175 -7.50 10.57 -19.71
N ARG A 176 -7.82 9.32 -20.04
CA ARG A 176 -9.05 8.64 -19.60
C ARG A 176 -9.04 8.33 -18.10
N LEU A 177 -7.91 7.85 -17.56
CA LEU A 177 -7.75 7.54 -16.13
C LEU A 177 -8.16 8.71 -15.21
N HIS A 178 -7.92 9.95 -15.64
CA HIS A 178 -8.23 11.16 -14.86
C HIS A 178 -9.67 11.68 -15.03
N LYS A 179 -10.49 11.12 -15.94
CA LYS A 179 -11.85 11.62 -16.24
C LYS A 179 -12.97 10.59 -16.07
N VAL A 180 -12.76 9.30 -16.36
CA VAL A 180 -13.86 8.31 -16.40
C VAL A 180 -14.70 8.25 -15.12
N TRP A 181 -14.08 8.36 -13.94
CA TRP A 181 -14.81 8.39 -12.67
C TRP A 181 -15.72 9.63 -12.52
N ARG A 182 -15.31 10.79 -13.05
CA ARG A 182 -16.12 12.02 -13.04
C ARG A 182 -17.24 11.97 -14.07
N GLU A 183 -16.99 11.33 -15.21
CA GLU A 183 -17.98 11.09 -16.27
C GLU A 183 -19.07 10.15 -15.72
N ASP A 184 -18.71 8.95 -15.22
CA ASP A 184 -19.65 8.01 -14.60
C ASP A 184 -20.45 8.61 -13.43
N ARG A 185 -19.82 9.43 -12.57
CA ARG A 185 -20.49 10.13 -11.46
C ARG A 185 -21.52 11.16 -11.96
N TRP A 186 -21.22 11.83 -13.06
CA TRP A 186 -22.15 12.80 -13.67
C TRP A 186 -23.37 12.09 -14.27
N ASP A 187 -23.17 10.99 -14.98
CA ASP A 187 -24.26 10.21 -15.59
C ASP A 187 -25.15 9.55 -14.54
N LEU A 188 -24.55 9.09 -13.44
CA LEU A 188 -25.28 8.61 -12.27
C LEU A 188 -26.12 9.72 -11.62
N LEU A 189 -25.62 10.94 -11.54
CA LEU A 189 -26.35 12.10 -11.03
C LEU A 189 -27.53 12.48 -11.95
N GLN A 190 -27.36 12.47 -13.27
CA GLN A 190 -28.48 12.70 -14.20
C GLN A 190 -29.54 11.60 -14.10
N SER A 191 -29.12 10.33 -14.10
CA SER A 191 -30.00 9.16 -13.93
C SER A 191 -30.82 9.23 -12.63
N THR A 192 -30.20 9.75 -11.55
CA THR A 192 -30.86 9.98 -10.25
C THR A 192 -31.93 11.08 -10.36
N ARG A 193 -31.63 12.19 -11.04
CA ARG A 193 -32.56 13.32 -11.25
C ARG A 193 -33.75 12.92 -12.11
N GLU A 194 -33.52 12.21 -13.21
CA GLU A 194 -34.58 11.72 -14.10
C GLU A 194 -35.56 10.82 -13.33
N ARG A 195 -35.04 9.83 -12.59
CA ARG A 195 -35.86 8.93 -11.76
C ARG A 195 -36.62 9.67 -10.66
N SER A 196 -36.05 10.71 -10.07
CA SER A 196 -36.72 11.54 -9.04
C SER A 196 -37.99 12.25 -9.55
N SER A 197 -38.11 12.46 -10.86
CA SER A 197 -39.29 13.06 -11.51
C SER A 197 -40.42 12.07 -11.83
N GLY A 198 -40.16 10.77 -11.69
CA GLY A 198 -41.12 9.71 -11.97
C GLY A 198 -42.11 9.45 -10.83
N SER A 199 -43.07 8.56 -11.07
CA SER A 199 -43.97 8.06 -10.01
C SER A 199 -43.23 7.05 -9.12
N LEU A 200 -42.56 7.56 -8.08
CA LEU A 200 -41.84 6.77 -7.08
C LEU A 200 -42.69 6.49 -5.85
N THR A 201 -42.45 5.37 -5.18
CA THR A 201 -42.94 5.15 -3.82
C THR A 201 -42.24 6.09 -2.84
N LYS A 202 -42.85 6.32 -1.66
CA LYS A 202 -42.27 7.14 -0.59
C LYS A 202 -40.90 6.65 -0.10
N GLN A 203 -40.59 5.36 -0.26
CA GLN A 203 -39.28 4.80 0.08
C GLN A 203 -38.25 5.06 -1.02
N GLU A 204 -38.59 4.81 -2.29
CA GLU A 204 -37.70 5.11 -3.43
C GLU A 204 -37.36 6.60 -3.53
N HIS A 205 -38.31 7.50 -3.23
CA HIS A 205 -38.06 8.94 -3.22
C HIS A 205 -37.00 9.32 -2.16
N ARG A 206 -37.09 8.77 -0.94
CA ARG A 206 -36.08 8.94 0.14
C ARG A 206 -34.72 8.35 -0.23
N LEU A 207 -34.69 7.22 -0.94
CA LEU A 207 -33.44 6.60 -1.42
C LEU A 207 -32.80 7.39 -2.56
N THR A 208 -33.62 8.01 -3.41
CA THR A 208 -33.16 8.88 -4.51
C THR A 208 -32.63 10.20 -3.97
N GLU A 209 -33.27 10.77 -2.93
CA GLU A 209 -32.78 11.93 -2.18
C GLU A 209 -31.45 11.62 -1.46
N LEU A 210 -31.34 10.46 -0.80
CA LEU A 210 -30.09 9.95 -0.23
C LEU A 210 -28.97 9.88 -1.29
N LEU A 211 -29.24 9.23 -2.43
CA LEU A 211 -28.26 9.12 -3.51
C LEU A 211 -27.86 10.49 -4.07
N ALA A 212 -28.81 11.40 -4.25
CA ALA A 212 -28.53 12.78 -4.67
C ALA A 212 -27.64 13.53 -3.67
N ASN A 213 -27.84 13.33 -2.36
CA ASN A 213 -27.00 13.92 -1.31
C ASN A 213 -25.56 13.35 -1.31
N ILE A 214 -25.38 12.05 -1.60
CA ILE A 214 -24.06 11.43 -1.77
C ILE A 214 -23.33 11.96 -3.03
N LEU A 215 -24.09 12.36 -4.07
CA LEU A 215 -23.54 12.80 -5.35
C LEU A 215 -23.27 14.32 -5.43
N ASN A 216 -24.11 15.16 -4.82
CA ASN A 216 -24.06 16.63 -4.92
C ASN A 216 -23.04 17.31 -3.97
N GLU A 217 -21.81 16.78 -3.84
CA GLU A 217 -20.72 17.34 -3.00
C GLU A 217 -20.23 18.77 -3.38
N TRP A 218 -20.95 19.51 -4.23
CA TRP A 218 -20.58 20.86 -4.69
C TRP A 218 -21.18 21.99 -3.85
N GLU A 219 -22.15 21.72 -2.96
CA GLU A 219 -22.46 22.61 -1.85
C GLU A 219 -22.03 21.97 -0.52
N PRO A 220 -21.13 22.61 0.27
CA PRO A 220 -20.68 22.08 1.56
C PRO A 220 -21.70 22.34 2.68
N SER A 221 -22.99 22.07 2.42
CA SER A 221 -24.12 22.20 3.34
C SER A 221 -24.34 20.89 4.11
N SER A 222 -23.57 20.76 5.20
CA SER A 222 -23.67 19.79 6.30
C SER A 222 -23.47 18.30 5.98
N GLY A 223 -22.89 17.58 6.95
CA GLY A 223 -22.93 16.12 6.98
C GLY A 223 -24.34 15.65 7.30
N ASN A 224 -25.16 15.54 6.26
CA ASN A 224 -26.58 15.24 6.36
C ASN A 224 -26.77 13.77 6.75
N LEU A 225 -26.69 13.53 8.06
CA LEU A 225 -27.15 12.31 8.68
C LEU A 225 -28.66 12.18 8.46
N LEU A 226 -29.06 11.00 8.03
CA LEU A 226 -30.40 10.73 7.54
C LEU A 226 -31.28 10.25 8.70
N PRO A 227 -32.60 10.47 8.67
CA PRO A 227 -33.48 9.88 9.68
C PRO A 227 -33.34 8.35 9.73
N SER A 228 -33.14 7.79 10.92
CA SER A 228 -33.03 6.34 11.19
C SER A 228 -34.16 5.53 10.55
N SER A 229 -35.35 6.13 10.41
CA SER A 229 -36.52 5.58 9.73
C SER A 229 -36.33 5.21 8.25
N VAL A 230 -35.30 5.72 7.57
CA VAL A 230 -34.94 5.31 6.19
C VAL A 230 -34.32 3.91 6.19
N LEU A 231 -33.49 3.62 7.20
CA LEU A 231 -32.81 2.33 7.38
C LEU A 231 -33.72 1.34 8.13
N VAL A 232 -34.01 1.65 9.40
CA VAL A 232 -34.72 0.77 10.35
C VAL A 232 -36.21 0.62 9.99
N GLY A 233 -36.79 1.61 9.29
CA GLY A 233 -38.15 1.56 8.77
C GLY A 233 -38.28 0.87 7.40
N SER A 234 -37.20 0.32 6.84
CA SER A 234 -37.28 -0.50 5.63
C SER A 234 -37.87 -1.88 5.92
N LYS A 235 -38.68 -2.42 4.98
CA LYS A 235 -39.34 -3.72 5.15
C LYS A 235 -38.37 -4.90 5.15
N ASP A 236 -37.22 -4.72 4.52
CA ASP A 236 -36.16 -5.72 4.37
C ASP A 236 -35.00 -5.53 5.36
N TYR A 237 -35.06 -4.52 6.23
CA TYR A 237 -34.06 -4.30 7.27
C TYR A 237 -34.07 -5.45 8.28
N GLN A 238 -32.97 -6.20 8.34
CA GLN A 238 -32.82 -7.31 9.29
C GLN A 238 -31.41 -7.33 9.89
N VAL A 239 -31.30 -7.34 11.22
CA VAL A 239 -30.01 -7.58 11.88
C VAL A 239 -29.68 -9.07 11.79
N ARG A 240 -28.64 -9.43 11.04
CA ARG A 240 -28.21 -10.81 10.80
C ARG A 240 -27.40 -11.37 11.96
N ARG A 241 -26.40 -10.61 12.44
CA ARG A 241 -25.55 -10.97 13.59
C ARG A 241 -24.81 -9.75 14.15
N ARG A 242 -24.21 -9.89 15.33
CA ARG A 242 -23.22 -8.92 15.86
C ARG A 242 -21.83 -9.28 15.34
N LEU A 243 -20.98 -8.29 15.09
CA LEU A 243 -19.65 -8.44 14.51
C LEU A 243 -18.57 -8.07 15.55
N GLY A 244 -17.57 -8.94 15.69
CA GLY A 244 -16.50 -8.78 16.68
C GLY A 244 -16.95 -9.02 18.12
N SER A 245 -16.05 -8.76 19.07
CA SER A 245 -16.27 -8.97 20.51
C SER A 245 -16.95 -7.79 21.22
N GLY A 246 -17.57 -6.87 20.49
CA GLY A 246 -18.24 -5.67 21.01
C GLY A 246 -19.63 -5.47 20.41
N SER A 247 -20.53 -4.81 21.16
CA SER A 247 -21.93 -4.60 20.76
C SER A 247 -22.14 -3.57 19.65
N HIS A 248 -21.09 -2.80 19.30
CA HIS A 248 -21.17 -1.63 18.42
C HIS A 248 -21.21 -1.94 16.92
N CYS A 249 -20.80 -3.13 16.47
CA CYS A 249 -20.87 -3.48 15.04
C CYS A 249 -21.88 -4.61 14.81
N LYS A 250 -22.71 -4.44 13.79
CA LYS A 250 -23.75 -5.40 13.39
C LYS A 250 -23.63 -5.69 11.90
N GLU A 251 -23.83 -6.95 11.53
CA GLU A 251 -24.17 -7.29 10.15
C GLU A 251 -25.68 -7.11 10.00
N ILE A 252 -26.09 -6.37 8.98
CA ILE A 252 -27.49 -6.20 8.61
C ILE A 252 -27.69 -6.68 7.18
N GLN A 253 -28.93 -7.00 6.83
CA GLN A 253 -29.40 -6.96 5.46
C GLN A 253 -30.26 -5.71 5.27
N TRP A 254 -30.05 -5.03 4.15
CA TRP A 254 -30.83 -3.86 3.72
C TRP A 254 -30.57 -3.64 2.22
N LEU A 255 -31.61 -3.28 1.47
CA LEU A 255 -31.56 -3.16 0.01
C LEU A 255 -31.09 -4.46 -0.66
N GLY A 256 -31.61 -5.59 -0.18
CA GLY A 256 -31.26 -6.94 -0.63
C GLY A 256 -29.83 -7.43 -0.29
N GLU A 257 -28.89 -6.52 -0.05
CA GLU A 257 -27.47 -6.80 0.19
C GLU A 257 -27.11 -6.82 1.70
N SER A 258 -25.96 -7.42 2.02
CA SER A 258 -25.46 -7.50 3.41
C SER A 258 -24.43 -6.41 3.69
N TRP A 259 -24.63 -5.67 4.78
CA TRP A 259 -23.83 -4.51 5.17
C TRP A 259 -23.28 -4.62 6.59
N ALA A 260 -22.21 -3.91 6.87
CA ALA A 260 -21.77 -3.64 8.23
C ALA A 260 -22.34 -2.30 8.70
N VAL A 261 -22.95 -2.27 9.89
CA VAL A 261 -23.37 -1.03 10.56
C VAL A 261 -22.65 -0.86 11.88
N ARG A 262 -22.02 0.30 12.07
CA ARG A 262 -21.49 0.74 13.35
C ARG A 262 -22.54 1.58 14.08
N HIS A 263 -22.94 1.15 15.26
CA HIS A 263 -23.99 1.72 16.10
C HIS A 263 -23.42 2.30 17.39
N PHE A 264 -23.78 3.54 17.70
CA PHE A 264 -23.38 4.24 18.93
C PHE A 264 -24.45 5.22 19.40
N PHE A 265 -24.38 5.59 20.69
CA PHE A 265 -25.28 6.52 21.35
C PHE A 265 -24.51 7.79 21.74
N GLY A 266 -25.16 8.96 21.70
CA GLY A 266 -24.58 10.22 22.18
C GLY A 266 -25.08 11.46 21.43
N GLN A 267 -24.59 12.64 21.80
CA GLN A 267 -24.77 13.84 20.99
C GLN A 267 -23.99 13.71 19.69
N ILE A 268 -24.68 13.96 18.57
CA ILE A 268 -24.21 13.64 17.23
C ILE A 268 -23.66 14.89 16.54
N GLU A 269 -24.18 16.06 16.89
CA GLU A 269 -23.81 17.37 16.36
C GLU A 269 -22.30 17.65 16.43
N PRO A 270 -21.57 17.32 17.51
CA PRO A 270 -20.11 17.48 17.56
C PRO A 270 -19.35 16.53 16.64
N LEU A 271 -19.99 15.43 16.21
CA LEU A 271 -19.41 14.40 15.37
C LEU A 271 -19.72 14.60 13.88
N ILE A 272 -20.74 15.39 13.52
CA ILE A 272 -21.13 15.64 12.13
C ILE A 272 -19.94 16.04 11.24
N PRO A 273 -19.07 17.00 11.60
CA PRO A 273 -17.93 17.38 10.75
C PRO A 273 -16.95 16.22 10.54
N ALA A 274 -16.70 15.42 11.58
CA ALA A 274 -15.84 14.25 11.51
C ALA A 274 -16.46 13.16 10.62
N ILE A 275 -17.77 12.94 10.70
CA ILE A 275 -18.47 11.98 9.84
C ILE A 275 -18.44 12.45 8.38
N SER A 276 -18.67 13.74 8.09
CA SER A 276 -18.57 14.30 6.73
C SER A 276 -17.21 14.01 6.09
N THR A 277 -16.12 14.27 6.80
CA THR A 277 -14.75 14.03 6.29
C THR A 277 -14.42 12.55 6.18
N ILE A 278 -14.97 11.68 7.04
CA ILE A 278 -14.84 10.23 6.91
C ILE A 278 -15.57 9.72 5.64
N SER A 279 -16.75 10.24 5.34
CA SER A 279 -17.58 9.80 4.21
C SER A 279 -17.01 10.20 2.84
N SER A 280 -16.26 11.30 2.75
CA SER A 280 -15.61 11.71 1.48
C SER A 280 -14.40 10.84 1.11
N PHE A 281 -13.91 9.99 2.02
CA PHE A 281 -12.79 9.08 1.73
C PHE A 281 -13.22 7.91 0.86
N SER A 282 -12.63 7.84 -0.34
CA SER A 282 -12.81 6.77 -1.31
C SER A 282 -11.46 6.26 -1.80
N HIS A 283 -11.08 5.07 -1.33
CA HIS A 283 -9.91 4.32 -1.77
C HIS A 283 -10.14 2.82 -1.50
N PRO A 284 -9.73 1.89 -2.40
CA PRO A 284 -10.04 0.46 -2.25
C PRO A 284 -9.48 -0.19 -0.98
N ASN A 285 -8.42 0.36 -0.38
CA ASN A 285 -7.82 -0.16 0.85
C ASN A 285 -8.12 0.68 2.11
N VAL A 286 -9.11 1.56 2.05
CA VAL A 286 -9.65 2.29 3.22
C VAL A 286 -11.11 1.93 3.39
N MET A 287 -11.57 1.80 4.64
CA MET A 287 -12.95 1.48 4.94
C MET A 287 -13.84 2.67 4.56
N HIS A 288 -14.65 2.50 3.50
CA HIS A 288 -15.59 3.52 3.07
C HIS A 288 -16.86 3.48 3.93
N PHE A 289 -17.31 4.66 4.34
CA PHE A 289 -18.54 4.89 5.06
C PHE A 289 -19.52 5.51 4.06
N LEU A 290 -20.55 4.75 3.66
CA LEU A 290 -21.43 5.15 2.57
C LEU A 290 -22.36 6.30 2.99
N CYS A 291 -22.96 6.16 4.17
CA CYS A 291 -23.84 7.16 4.75
C CYS A 291 -24.00 6.94 6.25
N GLY A 292 -24.51 7.95 6.95
CA GLY A 292 -24.87 7.87 8.36
C GLY A 292 -26.36 8.17 8.55
N PHE A 293 -26.95 7.51 9.54
CA PHE A 293 -28.33 7.70 9.97
C PHE A 293 -28.37 8.09 11.45
N CYS A 294 -29.27 8.99 11.83
CA CYS A 294 -29.49 9.44 13.20
C CYS A 294 -30.95 9.28 13.63
N ASP A 295 -31.14 9.02 14.92
CA ASP A 295 -32.41 9.13 15.63
C ASP A 295 -32.23 10.21 16.68
N GLU A 296 -32.67 11.44 16.41
CA GLU A 296 -32.43 12.59 17.30
C GLU A 296 -33.10 12.41 18.67
N GLU A 297 -34.29 11.81 18.69
CA GLU A 297 -35.04 11.52 19.92
C GLU A 297 -34.31 10.52 20.82
N LYS A 298 -33.81 9.41 20.24
CA LYS A 298 -33.07 8.37 20.99
C LYS A 298 -31.59 8.67 21.17
N LYS A 299 -31.04 9.67 20.45
CA LYS A 299 -29.61 9.95 20.36
C LYS A 299 -28.80 8.75 19.85
N GLU A 300 -29.39 7.98 18.92
CA GLU A 300 -28.76 6.84 18.25
C GLU A 300 -28.16 7.25 16.90
N CYS A 301 -26.99 6.71 16.57
CA CYS A 301 -26.37 6.88 15.26
C CYS A 301 -25.92 5.55 14.67
N PHE A 302 -26.15 5.38 13.37
CA PHE A 302 -25.80 4.21 12.57
C PHE A 302 -24.95 4.65 11.38
N LEU A 303 -23.70 4.21 11.31
CA LEU A 303 -22.84 4.42 10.14
C LEU A 303 -22.81 3.15 9.30
N LEU A 304 -23.22 3.26 8.03
CA LEU A 304 -23.29 2.16 7.07
C LEU A 304 -21.95 2.01 6.32
N MET A 305 -21.47 0.78 6.23
CA MET A 305 -20.19 0.43 5.61
C MET A 305 -20.32 -0.88 4.82
N GLU A 306 -19.42 -1.11 3.86
CA GLU A 306 -19.25 -2.41 3.20
C GLU A 306 -19.02 -3.54 4.24
N LEU A 307 -19.59 -4.73 4.01
CA LEU A 307 -19.36 -5.88 4.88
C LEU A 307 -18.01 -6.54 4.58
N MET A 308 -17.09 -6.48 5.55
CA MET A 308 -15.84 -7.24 5.55
C MET A 308 -15.99 -8.50 6.41
N SER A 309 -15.24 -9.58 6.11
CA SER A 309 -15.46 -10.88 6.74
C SER A 309 -15.03 -10.94 8.20
N LYS A 310 -13.81 -10.47 8.51
CA LYS A 310 -13.17 -10.47 9.86
C LYS A 310 -12.14 -9.35 9.95
N ASP A 311 -11.66 -9.05 11.15
CA ASP A 311 -10.41 -8.31 11.35
C ASP A 311 -9.19 -9.23 11.16
N LEU A 312 -8.03 -8.64 10.85
CA LEU A 312 -6.78 -9.36 10.58
C LEU A 312 -6.25 -10.07 11.84
N SER A 313 -6.45 -9.51 13.05
CA SER A 313 -6.01 -10.17 14.28
C SER A 313 -6.78 -11.47 14.55
N SER A 314 -8.09 -11.47 14.34
CA SER A 314 -8.93 -12.67 14.41
C SER A 314 -8.56 -13.66 13.31
N TYR A 315 -8.34 -13.19 12.07
CA TYR A 315 -7.96 -14.03 10.94
C TYR A 315 -6.63 -14.77 11.19
N ILE A 316 -5.62 -14.07 11.71
CA ILE A 316 -4.30 -14.66 12.02
C ILE A 316 -4.44 -15.72 13.12
N LYS A 317 -5.15 -15.43 14.21
CA LYS A 317 -5.37 -16.38 15.31
C LYS A 317 -6.07 -17.66 14.86
N GLU A 318 -7.07 -17.56 13.99
CA GLU A 318 -7.77 -18.72 13.42
C GLU A 318 -6.88 -19.50 12.44
N SER A 319 -6.06 -18.80 11.66
CA SER A 319 -5.15 -19.41 10.67
C SER A 319 -3.94 -20.09 11.31
N CYS A 320 -3.49 -19.60 12.46
CA CYS A 320 -2.36 -20.12 13.23
C CYS A 320 -2.79 -21.19 14.25
N GLY A 321 -3.16 -22.38 13.76
CA GLY A 321 -3.40 -23.53 14.62
C GLY A 321 -2.11 -24.09 15.27
N PRO A 322 -2.19 -25.04 16.22
CA PRO A 322 -1.04 -25.54 17.00
C PRO A 322 0.13 -26.11 16.16
N ARG A 323 -0.13 -26.47 14.89
CA ARG A 323 0.84 -27.03 13.94
C ARG A 323 1.29 -26.05 12.86
N LYS A 324 0.61 -24.90 12.67
CA LYS A 324 0.89 -23.93 11.59
C LYS A 324 1.25 -22.59 12.21
N ARG A 325 2.55 -22.29 12.29
CA ARG A 325 3.07 -21.06 12.92
C ARG A 325 3.06 -19.82 12.03
N ILE A 326 3.03 -19.99 10.71
CA ILE A 326 3.04 -18.88 9.75
C ILE A 326 1.65 -18.80 9.09
N PRO A 327 0.91 -17.68 9.20
CA PRO A 327 -0.47 -17.59 8.73
C PRO A 327 -0.57 -17.59 7.20
N PHE A 328 0.32 -16.86 6.53
CA PHE A 328 0.29 -16.55 5.10
C PHE A 328 1.51 -17.09 4.36
N SER A 329 1.36 -17.38 3.06
CA SER A 329 2.52 -17.52 2.18
C SER A 329 3.15 -16.14 1.93
N LEU A 330 4.44 -16.11 1.59
CA LEU A 330 5.16 -14.85 1.43
C LEU A 330 4.53 -13.90 0.38
N PRO A 331 4.02 -14.37 -0.78
CA PRO A 331 3.30 -13.50 -1.72
C PRO A 331 2.00 -12.90 -1.16
N ILE A 332 1.28 -13.63 -0.30
CA ILE A 332 0.04 -13.14 0.34
C ILE A 332 0.38 -12.12 1.43
N ALA A 333 1.42 -12.37 2.24
CA ALA A 333 1.90 -11.42 3.25
C ALA A 333 2.34 -10.09 2.62
N VAL A 334 3.12 -10.13 1.53
CA VAL A 334 3.55 -8.91 0.81
C VAL A 334 2.37 -8.19 0.16
N ASP A 335 1.38 -8.91 -0.39
CA ASP A 335 0.17 -8.30 -0.96
C ASP A 335 -0.69 -7.61 0.12
N LEU A 336 -0.82 -8.20 1.31
CA LEU A 336 -1.46 -7.57 2.48
C LEU A 336 -0.69 -6.34 2.97
N MET A 337 0.64 -6.43 3.10
CA MET A 337 1.49 -5.29 3.47
C MET A 337 1.32 -4.13 2.48
N LEU A 338 1.29 -4.42 1.17
CA LEU A 338 1.09 -3.41 0.13
C LEU A 338 -0.31 -2.79 0.19
N GLN A 339 -1.36 -3.59 0.37
CA GLN A 339 -2.73 -3.09 0.52
C GLN A 339 -2.86 -2.14 1.73
N ILE A 340 -2.32 -2.52 2.90
CA ILE A 340 -2.34 -1.68 4.10
C ILE A 340 -1.52 -0.40 3.86
N ALA A 341 -0.33 -0.51 3.28
CA ALA A 341 0.53 0.64 2.98
C ALA A 341 -0.16 1.64 2.03
N ARG A 342 -0.87 1.17 1.00
CA ARG A 342 -1.66 2.04 0.10
C ARG A 342 -2.83 2.72 0.81
N GLY A 343 -3.53 2.01 1.70
CA GLY A 343 -4.58 2.60 2.51
C GLY A 343 -4.06 3.74 3.39
N MET A 344 -2.88 3.57 3.98
CA MET A 344 -2.22 4.59 4.79
C MET A 344 -1.61 5.73 3.96
N GLU A 345 -1.01 5.45 2.80
CA GLU A 345 -0.56 6.46 1.83
C GLU A 345 -1.73 7.39 1.43
N TYR A 346 -2.91 6.81 1.18
CA TYR A 346 -4.11 7.58 0.93
C TYR A 346 -4.51 8.46 2.11
N LEU A 347 -4.65 7.89 3.33
CA LEU A 347 -5.02 8.66 4.52
C LEU A 347 -4.03 9.82 4.81
N HIS A 348 -2.73 9.58 4.65
CA HIS A 348 -1.70 10.63 4.82
C HIS A 348 -1.79 11.70 3.74
N SER A 349 -2.09 11.36 2.48
CA SER A 349 -2.36 12.37 1.45
C SER A 349 -3.60 13.24 1.75
N GLN A 350 -4.56 12.72 2.52
CA GLN A 350 -5.71 13.47 3.05
C GLN A 350 -5.39 14.18 4.38
N GLN A 351 -4.12 14.24 4.79
CA GLN A 351 -3.63 14.83 6.04
C GLN A 351 -4.20 14.18 7.32
N VAL A 352 -4.59 12.89 7.24
CA VAL A 352 -5.14 12.12 8.35
C VAL A 352 -4.14 11.08 8.85
N CYS A 353 -3.60 11.30 10.05
CA CYS A 353 -2.92 10.26 10.81
C CYS A 353 -3.96 9.34 11.47
N HIS A 354 -3.73 8.02 11.43
CA HIS A 354 -4.66 7.04 11.99
C HIS A 354 -4.58 6.98 13.53
N GLY A 355 -3.37 6.99 14.09
CA GLY A 355 -3.12 7.08 15.53
C GLY A 355 -3.57 5.89 16.40
N ASP A 356 -3.99 4.79 15.77
CA ASP A 356 -4.31 3.48 16.38
C ASP A 356 -4.23 2.37 15.31
N LEU A 357 -3.22 2.42 14.44
CA LEU A 357 -3.06 1.43 13.38
C LEU A 357 -2.65 0.08 14.01
N ASN A 358 -3.54 -0.90 14.03
CA ASN A 358 -3.27 -2.22 14.62
C ASN A 358 -4.04 -3.32 13.85
N PRO A 359 -3.70 -4.61 14.00
CA PRO A 359 -4.33 -5.70 13.24
C PRO A 359 -5.84 -5.85 13.47
N SER A 360 -6.40 -5.37 14.58
CA SER A 360 -7.85 -5.38 14.83
C SER A 360 -8.58 -4.30 14.02
N ASN A 361 -7.86 -3.25 13.61
CA ASN A 361 -8.33 -2.15 12.78
C ASN A 361 -8.09 -2.39 11.27
N ILE A 362 -7.45 -3.51 10.88
CA ILE A 362 -7.39 -3.97 9.48
C ILE A 362 -8.50 -4.99 9.25
N LEU A 363 -9.47 -4.67 8.39
CA LEU A 363 -10.54 -5.60 8.02
C LEU A 363 -10.17 -6.36 6.75
N VAL A 364 -10.48 -7.66 6.69
CA VAL A 364 -10.16 -8.55 5.57
C VAL A 364 -11.38 -9.31 5.07
N ARG A 365 -11.45 -9.53 3.75
CA ARG A 365 -12.33 -10.51 3.11
C ARG A 365 -11.56 -11.37 2.11
N ALA A 366 -12.01 -12.59 1.86
CA ALA A 366 -11.43 -13.41 0.79
C ALA A 366 -11.68 -12.74 -0.57
N ARG A 367 -10.70 -12.80 -1.48
CA ARG A 367 -10.96 -12.49 -2.90
C ARG A 367 -11.70 -13.68 -3.53
N SER A 368 -12.42 -13.43 -4.62
CA SER A 368 -13.18 -14.46 -5.36
C SER A 368 -12.29 -15.49 -6.07
N THR A 369 -10.97 -15.37 -5.97
CA THR A 369 -9.98 -16.26 -6.59
C THR A 369 -9.52 -17.33 -5.58
N PRO A 370 -9.38 -18.60 -5.98
CA PRO A 370 -9.22 -19.74 -5.05
C PRO A 370 -7.83 -19.82 -4.36
N GLU A 371 -7.02 -18.78 -4.46
CA GLU A 371 -5.58 -18.81 -4.20
C GLU A 371 -5.22 -18.29 -2.78
N GLY A 372 -6.22 -18.08 -1.93
CA GLY A 372 -6.04 -17.61 -0.55
C GLY A 372 -5.69 -16.12 -0.40
N TYR A 373 -5.68 -15.36 -1.49
CA TYR A 373 -5.49 -13.92 -1.45
C TYR A 373 -6.69 -13.24 -0.76
N LEU A 374 -6.36 -12.23 0.05
CA LEU A 374 -7.33 -11.42 0.77
C LEU A 374 -7.41 -10.02 0.16
N HIS A 375 -8.55 -9.37 0.35
CA HIS A 375 -8.71 -7.94 0.18
C HIS A 375 -8.77 -7.29 1.56
N ALA A 376 -7.92 -6.28 1.79
CA ALA A 376 -7.75 -5.63 3.09
C ALA A 376 -8.12 -4.14 3.03
N LYS A 377 -8.83 -3.66 4.06
CA LYS A 377 -9.20 -2.25 4.26
C LYS A 377 -8.79 -1.76 5.65
N VAL A 378 -8.13 -0.60 5.70
CA VAL A 378 -7.81 0.12 6.94
C VAL A 378 -9.09 0.73 7.49
N SER A 379 -9.41 0.50 8.76
CA SER A 379 -10.62 0.97 9.46
C SER A 379 -10.26 1.56 10.83
N GLY A 380 -11.21 2.09 11.59
CA GLY A 380 -10.96 2.54 12.97
C GLY A 380 -10.14 3.83 13.12
N PHE A 381 -9.74 4.47 12.01
CA PHE A 381 -9.18 5.82 12.01
C PHE A 381 -10.21 6.83 12.55
N ASN A 382 -9.80 7.66 13.52
CA ASN A 382 -10.69 8.59 14.23
C ASN A 382 -10.37 10.05 13.89
N LEU A 383 -11.27 10.73 13.18
CA LEU A 383 -11.14 12.16 12.90
C LEU A 383 -11.48 13.06 14.10
N SER A 384 -12.14 12.52 15.13
CA SER A 384 -12.47 13.22 16.37
C SER A 384 -11.24 13.59 17.22
N ARG A 385 -10.02 13.12 16.87
CA ARG A 385 -8.76 13.50 17.53
C ARG A 385 -8.17 14.84 17.04
N GLY A 386 -8.93 15.63 16.28
CA GLY A 386 -8.56 16.98 15.86
C GLY A 386 -8.50 17.99 17.03
N LYS A 387 -7.28 18.46 17.32
CA LYS A 387 -6.89 19.62 18.17
C LYS A 387 -7.33 19.67 19.65
N ASN A 388 -8.52 19.21 20.05
CA ASN A 388 -9.07 19.44 21.40
C ASN A 388 -9.59 18.19 22.15
N ALA A 389 -9.54 16.99 21.56
CA ALA A 389 -10.09 15.79 22.20
C ALA A 389 -9.10 15.11 23.17
N THR A 390 -9.57 14.80 24.37
CA THR A 390 -8.83 13.98 25.34
C THR A 390 -8.75 12.52 24.90
N PRO A 391 -7.66 11.80 25.20
CA PRO A 391 -7.53 10.39 24.82
C PRO A 391 -8.41 9.51 25.74
N GLN A 392 -9.61 9.16 25.27
CA GLN A 392 -10.27 7.95 25.76
C GLN A 392 -9.63 6.73 25.07
N SER A 393 -8.78 6.02 25.81
CA SER A 393 -8.51 4.62 25.52
C SER A 393 -9.78 3.79 25.77
N SER A 394 -10.05 2.81 24.91
CA SER A 394 -11.11 1.83 25.15
C SER A 394 -10.76 1.01 26.40
N PRO A 395 -11.58 0.99 27.47
CA PRO A 395 -11.13 0.52 28.80
C PRO A 395 -10.73 -0.96 28.91
N ASN A 396 -11.11 -1.79 27.94
CA ASN A 396 -11.13 -3.26 28.10
C ASN A 396 -9.90 -4.01 27.54
N ASN A 397 -8.77 -3.35 27.26
CA ASN A 397 -7.55 -4.02 26.75
C ASN A 397 -6.24 -3.40 27.27
N GLY A 398 -6.18 -3.03 28.56
CA GLY A 398 -5.08 -2.31 29.25
C GLY A 398 -3.68 -2.94 29.28
N THR A 399 -3.36 -3.88 28.37
CA THR A 399 -2.01 -4.44 28.19
C THR A 399 -1.63 -4.60 26.71
N LYS A 400 -2.59 -4.53 25.78
CA LYS A 400 -2.38 -4.85 24.34
C LYS A 400 -2.23 -3.64 23.43
N SER A 401 -2.53 -2.42 23.90
CA SER A 401 -2.44 -1.21 23.07
C SER A 401 -0.98 -0.79 22.81
N TYR A 402 -0.11 -0.86 23.83
CA TYR A 402 1.23 -0.27 23.79
C TYR A 402 2.17 -0.89 22.74
N ILE A 403 2.02 -2.18 22.39
CA ILE A 403 2.94 -2.87 21.47
C ILE A 403 2.88 -2.31 20.03
N TRP A 404 1.76 -1.67 19.66
CA TRP A 404 1.57 -1.02 18.36
C TRP A 404 1.93 0.47 18.38
N CYS A 405 2.05 1.08 19.56
CA CYS A 405 2.32 2.51 19.73
C CYS A 405 3.81 2.82 19.56
N ALA A 406 4.10 3.90 18.82
CA ALA A 406 5.45 4.38 18.62
C ALA A 406 6.09 4.89 19.93
N PRO A 407 7.42 4.76 20.12
CA PRO A 407 8.09 5.12 21.37
C PRO A 407 7.90 6.60 21.76
N GLU A 408 7.91 7.53 20.80
CA GLU A 408 7.65 8.95 21.04
C GLU A 408 6.20 9.21 21.51
N VAL A 409 5.24 8.46 20.98
CA VAL A 409 3.83 8.51 21.39
C VAL A 409 3.64 8.02 22.82
N LEU A 410 4.40 6.99 23.23
CA LEU A 410 4.40 6.49 24.61
C LEU A 410 5.00 7.50 25.58
N SER A 411 6.16 8.08 25.25
CA SER A 411 6.84 9.07 26.10
C SER A 411 6.02 10.34 26.32
N GLU A 412 5.23 10.79 25.34
CA GLU A 412 4.34 11.94 25.49
C GLU A 412 3.09 11.62 26.32
N GLN A 413 2.54 10.40 26.22
CA GLN A 413 1.40 9.96 27.04
C GLN A 413 1.72 9.87 28.54
N GLU A 414 2.99 9.68 28.88
CA GLU A 414 3.48 9.58 30.27
C GLU A 414 3.73 10.97 30.92
N GLN A 415 3.63 12.09 30.19
CA GLN A 415 3.84 13.44 30.74
C GLN A 415 2.58 14.07 31.37
N PRO A 416 2.71 14.89 32.44
CA PRO A 416 1.58 15.63 33.03
C PRO A 416 0.92 16.59 32.04
N ARG A 417 -0.42 16.67 32.08
CA ARG A 417 -1.30 17.32 31.08
C ARG A 417 -1.25 18.85 31.01
N ASN A 418 -0.08 19.46 30.94
CA ASN A 418 0.07 20.91 30.75
C ASN A 418 0.55 21.26 29.34
N THR A 419 -0.38 21.75 28.51
CA THR A 419 -0.13 22.62 27.34
C THR A 419 0.63 22.05 26.12
N SER A 420 0.30 20.84 25.66
CA SER A 420 0.52 20.47 24.25
C SER A 420 -0.74 19.88 23.60
N ILE A 421 -1.08 20.37 22.41
CA ILE A 421 -2.09 19.76 21.54
C ILE A 421 -1.48 18.50 20.95
N PHE A 422 -1.97 17.34 21.38
CA PHE A 422 -1.53 16.02 20.91
C PHE A 422 -1.63 15.95 19.37
N LYS A 423 -0.52 15.62 18.70
CA LYS A 423 -0.51 15.35 17.26
C LYS A 423 0.14 13.99 16.99
N TYR A 424 -0.70 12.99 16.73
CA TYR A 424 -0.24 11.78 16.04
C TYR A 424 0.45 12.20 14.75
N THR A 425 1.60 11.60 14.46
CA THR A 425 2.38 11.89 13.26
C THR A 425 2.29 10.71 12.29
N GLU A 426 2.47 10.99 11.01
CA GLU A 426 2.57 9.97 9.97
C GLU A 426 3.64 8.92 10.30
N LYS A 427 4.75 9.37 10.91
CA LYS A 427 5.87 8.51 11.32
C LYS A 427 5.51 7.59 12.49
N ALA A 428 4.54 7.95 13.33
CA ALA A 428 4.00 7.06 14.36
C ALA A 428 3.18 5.92 13.73
N ASP A 429 2.33 6.22 12.74
CA ASP A 429 1.60 5.18 12.00
C ASP A 429 2.55 4.22 11.26
N VAL A 430 3.67 4.72 10.71
CA VAL A 430 4.70 3.88 10.06
C VAL A 430 5.35 2.90 11.05
N TYR A 431 5.57 3.30 12.31
CA TYR A 431 6.03 2.37 13.35
C TYR A 431 5.01 1.26 13.58
N SER A 432 3.73 1.63 13.73
CA SER A 432 2.63 0.68 13.94
C SER A 432 2.50 -0.30 12.78
N PHE A 433 2.64 0.18 11.54
CA PHE A 433 2.72 -0.66 10.34
C PHE A 433 3.93 -1.62 10.37
N GLY A 434 5.10 -1.17 10.86
CA GLY A 434 6.26 -2.04 11.07
C GLY A 434 5.95 -3.20 12.02
N MET A 435 5.21 -2.96 13.10
CA MET A 435 4.76 -4.03 13.98
C MET A 435 3.76 -4.97 13.29
N ILE A 436 2.86 -4.47 12.45
CA ILE A 436 1.92 -5.32 11.68
C ILE A 436 2.69 -6.20 10.68
N CYS A 437 3.74 -5.66 10.04
CA CYS A 437 4.63 -6.42 9.18
C CYS A 437 5.32 -7.57 9.92
N PHE A 438 5.72 -7.38 11.18
CA PHE A 438 6.27 -8.45 12.00
C PHE A 438 5.25 -9.58 12.25
N GLU A 439 4.01 -9.27 12.64
CA GLU A 439 2.98 -10.29 12.85
C GLU A 439 2.62 -11.02 11.54
N LEU A 440 2.50 -10.30 10.42
CA LEU A 440 2.26 -10.89 9.09
C LEU A 440 3.36 -11.87 8.65
N LEU A 441 4.62 -11.57 8.95
CA LEU A 441 5.79 -12.37 8.55
C LEU A 441 6.10 -13.53 9.51
N THR A 442 5.70 -13.44 10.78
CA THR A 442 6.06 -14.42 11.82
C THR A 442 4.90 -15.23 12.36
N GLY A 443 3.66 -14.74 12.21
CA GLY A 443 2.46 -15.29 12.86
C GLY A 443 2.38 -15.07 14.37
N LYS A 444 3.34 -14.35 14.96
CA LYS A 444 3.42 -14.06 16.40
C LYS A 444 2.99 -12.64 16.71
N VAL A 445 2.37 -12.46 17.88
CA VAL A 445 2.11 -11.11 18.39
C VAL A 445 3.46 -10.46 18.77
N PRO A 446 3.71 -9.18 18.45
CA PRO A 446 4.92 -8.50 18.87
C PRO A 446 5.16 -8.62 20.38
N PHE A 447 6.38 -8.98 20.76
CA PHE A 447 6.83 -9.17 22.15
C PHE A 447 6.16 -10.32 22.93
N GLU A 448 5.45 -11.24 22.27
CA GLU A 448 4.75 -12.38 22.90
C GLU A 448 5.67 -13.31 23.73
N ASP A 449 6.90 -13.54 23.28
CA ASP A 449 7.87 -14.40 23.99
C ASP A 449 8.50 -13.70 25.23
N GLY A 450 8.16 -12.44 25.54
CA GLY A 450 8.74 -11.65 26.62
C GLY A 450 8.00 -11.78 27.96
N HIS A 451 8.74 -11.95 29.07
CA HIS A 451 8.19 -11.94 30.44
C HIS A 451 7.77 -10.52 30.94
N LEU A 452 7.34 -9.65 30.03
CA LEU A 452 7.23 -8.21 30.23
C LEU A 452 5.78 -7.79 29.92
N GLN A 453 4.99 -7.55 30.96
CA GLN A 453 3.61 -7.06 30.86
C GLN A 453 3.46 -5.70 31.56
N GLY A 454 2.48 -4.91 31.12
CA GLY A 454 2.18 -3.58 31.67
C GLY A 454 3.29 -2.55 31.40
N ASP A 455 3.45 -1.59 32.31
CA ASP A 455 4.36 -0.43 32.20
C ASP A 455 5.81 -0.76 31.85
N LYS A 456 6.27 -1.98 32.17
CA LYS A 456 7.61 -2.46 31.79
C LYS A 456 7.77 -2.53 30.27
N MET A 457 6.70 -2.87 29.54
CA MET A 457 6.70 -2.89 28.07
C MET A 457 6.89 -1.49 27.48
N SER A 458 6.19 -0.47 28.01
CA SER A 458 6.31 0.93 27.54
C SER A 458 7.77 1.40 27.61
N ARG A 459 8.38 1.29 28.80
CA ARG A 459 9.77 1.71 29.04
C ARG A 459 10.78 0.94 28.17
N ASN A 460 10.53 -0.35 27.93
CA ASN A 460 11.41 -1.16 27.09
C ASN A 460 11.31 -0.77 25.60
N ILE A 461 10.10 -0.52 25.09
CA ILE A 461 9.88 0.00 23.72
C ILE A 461 10.57 1.37 23.54
N GLN A 462 10.43 2.26 24.52
CA GLN A 462 11.12 3.55 24.57
C GLN A 462 12.64 3.40 24.62
N ALA A 463 13.16 2.43 25.39
CA ALA A 463 14.59 2.09 25.46
C ALA A 463 15.13 1.40 24.18
N GLY A 464 14.28 1.14 23.18
CA GLY A 464 14.69 0.58 21.89
C GLY A 464 14.56 -0.94 21.77
N GLU A 465 13.91 -1.64 22.71
CA GLU A 465 13.60 -3.06 22.55
C GLU A 465 12.66 -3.27 21.35
N ARG A 466 12.95 -4.28 20.52
CA ARG A 466 12.17 -4.64 19.33
C ARG A 466 12.07 -6.18 19.23
N PRO A 467 10.98 -6.73 18.70
CA PRO A 467 10.80 -8.17 18.66
C PRO A 467 11.77 -8.81 17.65
N LEU A 468 12.22 -10.04 17.97
CA LEU A 468 13.20 -10.76 17.18
C LEU A 468 12.53 -11.60 16.10
N PHE A 469 12.98 -11.42 14.86
CA PHE A 469 12.58 -12.29 13.74
C PHE A 469 13.27 -13.67 13.85
N PRO A 470 12.59 -14.77 13.44
CA PRO A 470 13.26 -16.05 13.27
C PRO A 470 14.30 -15.96 12.15
N PHE A 471 15.35 -16.80 12.20
CA PHE A 471 16.42 -16.81 11.20
C PHE A 471 15.92 -17.06 9.76
N SER A 472 14.82 -17.81 9.64
CA SER A 472 14.12 -18.13 8.39
C SER A 472 13.28 -16.98 7.81
N ALA A 473 13.27 -15.79 8.43
CA ALA A 473 12.54 -14.63 7.91
C ALA A 473 13.31 -13.97 6.75
N PRO A 474 12.67 -13.66 5.61
CA PRO A 474 13.34 -13.08 4.45
C PRO A 474 14.01 -11.74 4.75
N LYS A 475 15.34 -11.70 4.64
CA LYS A 475 16.19 -10.59 5.12
C LYS A 475 15.80 -9.21 4.58
N TYR A 476 15.36 -9.13 3.32
CA TYR A 476 14.93 -7.88 2.67
C TYR A 476 13.62 -7.32 3.25
N LEU A 477 12.67 -8.18 3.62
CA LEU A 477 11.44 -7.77 4.31
C LEU A 477 11.68 -7.45 5.79
N VAL A 478 12.61 -8.17 6.43
CA VAL A 478 13.10 -7.84 7.77
C VAL A 478 13.79 -6.48 7.79
N SER A 479 14.58 -6.14 6.76
CA SER A 479 15.23 -4.82 6.62
C SER A 479 14.20 -3.69 6.53
N LEU A 480 13.25 -3.78 5.59
CA LEU A 480 12.15 -2.81 5.46
C LEU A 480 11.37 -2.66 6.77
N THR A 481 10.99 -3.76 7.41
CA THR A 481 10.27 -3.73 8.69
C THR A 481 11.08 -3.04 9.78
N LYS A 482 12.39 -3.29 9.85
CA LYS A 482 13.31 -2.65 10.80
C LYS A 482 13.47 -1.15 10.56
N LYS A 483 13.34 -0.67 9.32
CA LYS A 483 13.30 0.76 9.00
C LYS A 483 11.98 1.41 9.44
N CYS A 484 10.86 0.72 9.27
CA CYS A 484 9.55 1.23 9.71
C CYS A 484 9.48 1.49 11.23
N TRP A 485 10.05 0.62 12.07
CA TRP A 485 10.00 0.77 13.53
C TRP A 485 11.22 1.44 14.19
N HIS A 486 12.01 2.19 13.41
CA HIS A 486 13.24 2.83 13.88
C HIS A 486 12.98 3.77 15.07
N ILE A 487 13.94 3.91 16.00
CA ILE A 487 13.76 4.70 17.23
C ILE A 487 13.49 6.18 16.91
N ASP A 488 14.38 6.81 16.13
CA ASP A 488 14.18 8.15 15.54
C ASP A 488 13.07 8.09 14.47
N PRO A 489 11.96 8.86 14.62
CA PRO A 489 10.86 8.91 13.66
C PRO A 489 11.27 9.43 12.27
N THR A 490 12.29 10.27 12.17
CA THR A 490 12.71 10.88 10.90
C THR A 490 13.36 9.87 9.95
N GLN A 491 13.97 8.80 10.49
CA GLN A 491 14.57 7.71 9.71
C GLN A 491 13.54 6.69 9.19
N ARG A 492 12.28 6.78 9.63
CA ARG A 492 11.20 5.90 9.15
C ARG A 492 10.76 6.39 7.77
N PRO A 493 10.60 5.50 6.76
CA PRO A 493 10.13 5.90 5.43
C PRO A 493 8.72 6.53 5.44
N SER A 494 8.32 7.16 4.33
CA SER A 494 6.90 7.48 4.06
C SER A 494 6.17 6.22 3.57
N PHE A 495 4.84 6.20 3.67
CA PHE A 495 4.06 5.12 3.07
C PHE A 495 4.21 5.04 1.55
N SER A 496 4.45 6.16 0.86
CA SER A 496 4.71 6.16 -0.59
C SER A 496 6.00 5.40 -0.96
N SER A 497 7.08 5.61 -0.19
CA SER A 497 8.30 4.82 -0.33
C SER A 497 8.07 3.34 0.00
N ILE A 498 7.32 3.03 1.05
CA ILE A 498 6.95 1.64 1.41
C ILE A 498 6.18 0.98 0.27
N CYS A 499 5.20 1.65 -0.33
CA CYS A 499 4.41 1.16 -1.46
C CYS A 499 5.30 0.82 -2.66
N ARG A 500 6.25 1.70 -3.02
CA ARG A 500 7.21 1.45 -4.11
C ARG A 500 8.09 0.23 -3.84
N VAL A 501 8.68 0.14 -2.64
CA VAL A 501 9.54 -1.00 -2.25
C VAL A 501 8.75 -2.31 -2.26
N LEU A 502 7.56 -2.34 -1.64
CA LEU A 502 6.73 -3.56 -1.59
C LEU A 502 6.24 -4.00 -2.97
N ARG A 503 5.92 -3.06 -3.87
CA ARG A 503 5.59 -3.37 -5.26
C ARG A 503 6.78 -4.04 -5.99
N TYR A 504 8.00 -3.55 -5.76
CA TYR A 504 9.19 -4.16 -6.35
C TYR A 504 9.56 -5.51 -5.73
N VAL A 505 9.34 -5.68 -4.41
CA VAL A 505 9.42 -7.00 -3.74
C VAL A 505 8.39 -7.97 -4.33
N LYS A 506 7.16 -7.54 -4.59
CA LYS A 506 6.13 -8.36 -5.24
C LYS A 506 6.60 -8.80 -6.64
N ARG A 507 7.20 -7.90 -7.43
CA ARG A 507 7.84 -8.25 -8.72
C ARG A 507 8.92 -9.32 -8.55
N PHE A 508 9.81 -9.21 -7.56
CA PHE A 508 10.82 -10.23 -7.27
C PHE A 508 10.21 -11.61 -6.97
N LEU A 509 9.18 -11.67 -6.14
CA LEU A 509 8.50 -12.93 -5.79
C LEU A 509 7.74 -13.56 -6.97
N VAL A 510 7.12 -12.74 -7.83
CA VAL A 510 6.41 -13.23 -9.03
C VAL A 510 7.38 -13.77 -10.08
N MET A 511 8.57 -13.16 -10.22
CA MET A 511 9.62 -13.64 -11.13
C MET A 511 10.36 -14.89 -10.62
N ASN A 512 10.36 -15.11 -9.30
CA ASN A 512 11.14 -16.17 -8.65
C ASN A 512 10.24 -16.97 -7.67
N PRO A 513 9.28 -17.78 -8.17
CA PRO A 513 8.30 -18.47 -7.32
C PRO A 513 8.94 -19.39 -6.27
N ASP A 514 10.06 -20.03 -6.61
CA ASP A 514 10.82 -20.90 -5.71
C ASP A 514 11.41 -20.12 -4.50
N HIS A 515 11.57 -18.80 -4.62
CA HIS A 515 12.05 -17.92 -3.55
C HIS A 515 10.97 -17.50 -2.54
N SER A 516 9.78 -18.11 -2.62
CA SER A 516 8.78 -18.06 -1.56
C SER A 516 9.09 -19.00 -0.38
N GLN A 517 10.09 -19.89 -0.52
CA GLN A 517 10.51 -20.83 0.52
C GLN A 517 11.52 -20.21 1.51
N PRO A 518 11.57 -20.66 2.77
CA PRO A 518 12.33 -19.96 3.82
C PRO A 518 13.86 -19.97 3.64
N ASP A 519 14.41 -20.98 2.97
CA ASP A 519 15.85 -21.17 2.78
C ASP A 519 16.38 -20.59 1.45
N ALA A 520 15.51 -19.99 0.64
CA ALA A 520 15.90 -19.46 -0.67
C ALA A 520 16.73 -18.17 -0.53
N PRO A 521 17.76 -17.96 -1.39
CA PRO A 521 18.57 -16.75 -1.35
C PRO A 521 17.71 -15.52 -1.70
N GLY A 522 17.84 -14.45 -0.92
CA GLY A 522 17.16 -13.18 -1.20
C GLY A 522 17.67 -12.49 -2.48
N PRO A 523 17.05 -11.36 -2.88
CA PRO A 523 17.63 -10.49 -3.91
C PRO A 523 19.03 -10.04 -3.49
N SER A 524 19.90 -9.83 -4.48
CA SER A 524 21.31 -9.44 -4.27
C SER A 524 21.49 -8.02 -3.73
N ILE A 525 20.43 -7.21 -3.73
CA ILE A 525 20.40 -5.80 -3.33
C ILE A 525 19.22 -5.59 -2.38
N ASP A 526 19.39 -4.80 -1.33
CA ASP A 526 18.28 -4.34 -0.51
C ASP A 526 17.48 -3.26 -1.27
N TYR A 527 16.21 -3.55 -1.58
CA TYR A 527 15.34 -2.63 -2.31
C TYR A 527 15.01 -1.35 -1.53
N TYR A 528 15.17 -1.34 -0.20
CA TYR A 528 15.10 -0.10 0.57
C TYR A 528 16.30 0.82 0.30
N GLU A 529 17.50 0.27 0.05
CA GLU A 529 18.68 1.07 -0.35
C GLU A 529 18.61 1.56 -1.80
N VAL A 530 17.77 0.93 -2.64
CA VAL A 530 17.42 1.47 -3.97
C VAL A 530 16.51 2.68 -3.79
N GLU A 531 15.42 2.57 -3.03
CA GLU A 531 14.51 3.69 -2.72
C GLU A 531 15.24 4.87 -2.08
N ALA A 532 16.04 4.63 -1.04
CA ALA A 532 16.78 5.69 -0.34
C ALA A 532 17.85 6.35 -1.24
N GLY A 533 18.35 5.67 -2.27
CA GLY A 533 19.21 6.26 -3.30
C GLY A 533 18.42 7.11 -4.29
N LEU A 534 17.24 6.64 -4.70
CA LEU A 534 16.36 7.35 -5.64
C LEU A 534 15.78 8.63 -5.02
N SER A 535 15.26 8.58 -3.79
CA SER A 535 14.81 9.76 -3.02
C SER A 535 15.88 10.85 -2.93
N LYS A 536 17.16 10.47 -2.75
CA LYS A 536 18.28 11.42 -2.67
C LYS A 536 18.69 11.99 -4.03
N LYS A 537 18.55 11.21 -5.10
CA LYS A 537 18.99 11.59 -6.46
C LYS A 537 17.95 12.40 -7.21
N TYR A 538 16.67 12.18 -6.94
CA TYR A 538 15.55 12.78 -7.66
C TYR A 538 14.58 13.43 -6.65
N SER A 539 14.59 14.76 -6.56
CA SER A 539 13.70 15.51 -5.65
C SER A 539 12.21 15.30 -5.95
N THR A 540 11.86 14.94 -7.18
CA THR A 540 10.50 14.56 -7.62
C THR A 540 10.11 13.11 -7.30
N TRP A 541 10.96 12.35 -6.60
CA TRP A 541 10.66 10.98 -6.16
C TRP A 541 9.84 10.95 -4.86
N GLU A 542 10.04 11.94 -4.00
CA GLU A 542 9.26 12.16 -2.77
C GLU A 542 8.24 13.30 -2.97
N ILE A 543 7.36 13.12 -3.97
CA ILE A 543 6.15 13.94 -4.07
C ILE A 543 5.25 13.59 -2.87
N GLN A 544 4.76 14.61 -2.17
CA GLN A 544 3.86 14.47 -1.01
C GLN A 544 2.42 14.10 -1.43
N ASP A 545 2.02 14.46 -2.64
CA ASP A 545 0.73 14.10 -3.22
C ASP A 545 0.66 12.61 -3.62
N LEU A 546 -0.55 12.05 -3.62
CA LEU A 546 -0.79 10.68 -4.04
C LEU A 546 -0.34 10.49 -5.50
N THR A 547 0.60 9.58 -5.76
CA THR A 547 1.10 9.39 -7.12
C THR A 547 0.05 8.72 -8.01
N PRO A 548 -0.30 9.26 -9.19
CA PRO A 548 -1.24 8.63 -10.12
C PRO A 548 -0.81 7.22 -10.54
N VAL A 549 -1.77 6.31 -10.73
CA VAL A 549 -1.51 4.91 -11.14
C VAL A 549 -0.71 4.79 -12.45
N SER A 550 -0.80 5.79 -13.34
CA SER A 550 -0.02 5.88 -14.59
C SER A 550 1.49 6.02 -14.38
N GLN A 551 1.97 6.41 -13.19
CA GLN A 551 3.40 6.47 -12.88
C GLN A 551 3.98 5.13 -12.43
N ILE A 552 3.14 4.14 -12.12
CA ILE A 552 3.58 2.84 -11.58
C ILE A 552 4.60 2.13 -12.50
N PRO A 553 4.38 2.03 -13.83
CA PRO A 553 5.34 1.34 -14.70
C PRO A 553 6.68 2.07 -14.78
N PHE A 554 6.67 3.41 -14.77
CA PHE A 554 7.89 4.22 -14.73
C PHE A 554 8.65 3.99 -13.42
N GLN A 555 7.98 4.02 -12.27
CA GLN A 555 8.61 3.75 -10.98
C GLN A 555 9.29 2.38 -10.96
N MET A 556 8.61 1.33 -11.44
CA MET A 556 9.18 -0.03 -11.52
C MET A 556 10.34 -0.13 -12.51
N PHE A 557 10.27 0.60 -13.63
CA PHE A 557 11.34 0.67 -14.61
C PHE A 557 12.62 1.32 -14.01
N VAL A 558 12.49 2.44 -13.30
CA VAL A 558 13.62 3.14 -12.67
C VAL A 558 14.29 2.30 -11.56
N TYR A 559 13.51 1.55 -10.78
CA TYR A 559 14.06 0.54 -9.87
C TYR A 559 14.91 -0.49 -10.63
N ARG A 560 14.43 -0.97 -11.80
CA ARG A 560 15.15 -1.97 -12.61
C ARG A 560 16.42 -1.42 -13.27
N VAL A 561 16.41 -0.17 -13.75
CA VAL A 561 17.62 0.54 -14.19
C VAL A 561 18.65 0.57 -13.06
N THR A 562 18.23 1.01 -11.87
CA THR A 562 19.13 1.13 -10.70
C THR A 562 19.67 -0.22 -10.21
N GLU A 563 18.86 -1.30 -10.30
CA GLU A 563 19.29 -2.67 -9.99
C GLU A 563 20.33 -3.19 -11.00
N LYS A 564 20.14 -2.93 -12.30
CA LYS A 564 21.12 -3.27 -13.35
C LYS A 564 22.42 -2.47 -13.24
N ASP A 565 22.36 -1.18 -12.92
CA ASP A 565 23.54 -0.34 -12.69
C ASP A 565 24.39 -0.87 -11.52
N LYS A 566 23.76 -1.12 -10.36
CA LYS A 566 24.44 -1.64 -9.16
C LYS A 566 25.04 -3.04 -9.39
N THR A 567 24.32 -3.94 -10.06
CA THR A 567 24.85 -5.29 -10.37
C THR A 567 26.01 -5.24 -11.36
N THR A 568 25.99 -4.33 -12.33
CA THR A 568 27.09 -4.14 -13.29
C THR A 568 28.34 -3.55 -12.61
N ALA A 569 28.18 -2.60 -11.69
CA ALA A 569 29.29 -2.06 -10.89
C ALA A 569 29.96 -3.16 -10.04
N ASN A 570 29.17 -3.92 -9.28
CA ASN A 570 29.66 -5.02 -8.44
C ASN A 570 30.40 -6.12 -9.22
N LEU A 571 30.12 -6.30 -10.52
CA LEU A 571 30.85 -7.22 -11.39
C LEU A 571 32.20 -6.64 -11.85
N LYS A 572 32.25 -5.34 -12.16
CA LYS A 572 33.49 -4.66 -12.54
C LYS A 572 34.48 -4.64 -11.38
N ASP A 573 34.03 -4.28 -10.18
CA ASP A 573 34.90 -4.22 -8.99
C ASP A 573 35.53 -5.59 -8.68
N LYS A 574 34.74 -6.67 -8.73
CA LYS A 574 35.24 -8.05 -8.59
C LYS A 574 36.21 -8.48 -9.69
N SER A 575 36.00 -8.03 -10.93
CA SER A 575 36.93 -8.33 -12.03
C SER A 575 38.27 -7.61 -11.89
N SER A 576 38.29 -6.44 -11.23
CA SER A 576 39.52 -5.70 -10.92
C SER A 576 40.26 -6.24 -9.69
N GLU A 577 39.57 -6.75 -8.66
CA GLU A 577 40.23 -7.42 -7.53
C GLU A 577 40.82 -8.80 -7.91
N SER A 578 40.20 -9.51 -8.87
CA SER A 578 40.68 -10.82 -9.34
C SER A 578 41.86 -10.75 -10.33
N GLY A 579 42.36 -9.55 -10.66
CA GLY A 579 43.42 -9.34 -11.66
C GLY A 579 44.85 -9.21 -11.11
N SER A 580 45.08 -9.48 -9.83
CA SER A 580 46.31 -9.10 -9.12
C SER A 580 47.13 -10.26 -8.51
N ASP A 581 47.14 -11.44 -9.13
CA ASP A 581 48.12 -12.50 -8.80
C ASP A 581 48.40 -13.43 -10.00
N GLY A 582 49.63 -13.40 -10.54
CA GLY A 582 50.17 -14.46 -11.44
C GLY A 582 50.96 -14.00 -12.67
N ALA A 583 52.30 -14.16 -12.62
CA ALA A 583 53.29 -14.02 -13.70
C ALA A 583 53.41 -12.62 -14.38
N SER A 584 54.53 -11.88 -14.36
CA SER A 584 55.97 -12.16 -14.22
C SER A 584 56.68 -12.81 -15.42
N ALA A 585 57.49 -11.96 -16.08
CA ALA A 585 58.70 -12.20 -16.89
C ALA A 585 58.60 -12.66 -18.38
N CYS A 586 59.49 -12.03 -19.17
CA CYS A 586 59.87 -12.27 -20.58
C CYS A 586 58.84 -11.88 -21.66
N GLY A 587 59.17 -11.12 -22.71
CA GLY A 587 60.43 -10.43 -23.08
C GLY A 587 60.23 -9.60 -24.36
N ASP A 588 61.12 -8.64 -24.65
CA ASP A 588 61.01 -7.70 -25.79
C ASP A 588 61.11 -8.37 -27.17
N GLU A 589 60.46 -7.80 -28.19
CA GLU A 589 61.13 -7.23 -29.38
C GLU A 589 60.23 -6.34 -30.27
N ASN A 590 60.86 -5.50 -31.11
CA ASN A 590 60.27 -4.35 -31.81
C ASN A 590 59.46 -4.66 -33.09
N ALA A 591 58.51 -3.78 -33.45
CA ALA A 591 58.49 -3.05 -34.74
C ALA A 591 57.27 -2.12 -34.93
N GLY A 592 57.44 -0.95 -35.59
CA GLY A 592 56.40 -0.43 -36.52
C GLY A 592 55.64 0.87 -36.21
N ILE A 593 56.35 1.99 -36.08
CA ILE A 593 56.03 3.37 -36.54
C ILE A 593 54.64 3.61 -37.19
N VAL A 594 53.85 4.58 -36.68
CA VAL A 594 53.57 5.93 -37.26
C VAL A 594 52.81 6.75 -36.20
N GLU A 595 53.40 7.85 -35.73
CA GLU A 595 52.65 8.97 -35.13
C GLU A 595 52.21 9.94 -36.22
N ASP A 596 51.09 10.64 -36.00
CA ASP A 596 50.98 12.02 -36.48
C ASP A 596 50.27 12.88 -35.41
N GLN A 597 51.02 13.81 -34.82
CA GLN A 597 50.52 14.76 -33.82
C GLN A 597 50.50 16.17 -34.42
N LEU A 598 49.49 16.97 -34.07
CA LEU A 598 49.55 18.43 -34.21
C LEU A 598 49.21 19.11 -32.88
N ILE A 599 50.14 19.94 -32.39
CA ILE A 599 50.07 20.69 -31.12
C ILE A 599 50.16 22.23 -31.42
N PRO A 600 50.44 23.20 -30.50
CA PRO A 600 49.50 24.30 -30.23
C PRO A 600 50.03 25.75 -30.42
N ILE A 601 49.14 26.76 -30.38
CA ILE A 601 49.40 28.23 -30.37
C ILE A 601 48.21 28.92 -29.64
N ILE A 602 48.31 29.90 -28.70
CA ILE A 602 49.40 30.38 -27.81
C ILE A 602 48.78 31.16 -26.60
N GLU A 603 49.59 31.72 -25.69
CA GLU A 603 49.21 32.42 -24.44
C GLU A 603 48.61 33.84 -24.57
N ASN A 604 48.03 34.36 -23.47
CA ASN A 604 48.41 35.69 -22.94
C ASN A 604 47.96 35.91 -21.47
N ARG A 605 48.81 36.58 -20.66
CA ARG A 605 48.57 36.91 -19.23
C ARG A 605 49.40 38.14 -18.80
N PRO A 606 48.86 39.02 -17.93
CA PRO A 606 49.65 39.74 -16.91
C PRO A 606 49.17 39.34 -15.50
N LEU A 607 50.01 39.08 -14.47
CA LEU A 607 50.85 40.01 -13.69
C LEU A 607 49.98 41.11 -13.03
N THR A 608 49.80 41.17 -11.71
CA THR A 608 50.76 41.45 -10.60
C THR A 608 50.30 40.78 -9.27
N SER A 609 51.01 40.70 -8.12
CA SER A 609 52.41 40.95 -7.67
C SER A 609 52.65 40.35 -6.25
N SER A 610 53.89 39.93 -5.96
CA SER A 610 54.66 39.92 -4.67
C SER A 610 53.99 40.37 -3.34
N GLU A 611 54.30 39.87 -2.12
CA GLU A 611 55.37 38.98 -1.57
C GLU A 611 55.03 38.47 -0.11
N PRO A 612 55.89 37.82 0.72
CA PRO A 612 55.45 36.78 1.69
C PRO A 612 55.80 37.07 3.19
N VAL A 613 56.10 36.01 3.99
CA VAL A 613 56.61 35.97 5.42
C VAL A 613 55.50 35.94 6.51
N SER A 614 55.49 35.13 7.59
CA SER A 614 56.17 33.86 7.97
C SER A 614 55.58 33.22 9.26
N VAL A 615 55.62 31.89 9.37
CA VAL A 615 55.96 31.06 10.57
C VAL A 615 55.16 31.19 11.90
N ASN A 616 54.38 30.15 12.25
CA ASN A 616 54.48 29.29 13.48
C ASN A 616 53.21 28.42 13.67
N LYS A 617 53.29 27.08 13.63
CA LYS A 617 53.66 26.10 14.69
C LYS A 617 52.53 25.64 15.64
N LYS A 618 52.39 24.30 15.65
CA LYS A 618 52.10 23.36 16.76
C LYS A 618 50.71 22.71 16.88
N ILE A 619 50.72 21.46 16.41
CA ILE A 619 49.97 20.29 16.86
C ILE A 619 50.08 20.08 18.39
N SER A 620 49.03 19.60 19.05
CA SER A 620 49.16 18.54 20.06
C SER A 620 47.89 17.70 20.21
N ILE A 621 48.08 16.39 20.36
CA ILE A 621 47.06 15.35 20.56
C ILE A 621 47.15 14.89 22.02
N THR A 622 46.05 14.49 22.66
CA THR A 622 46.15 13.54 23.79
C THR A 622 44.90 12.68 23.98
N LYS A 623 45.11 11.37 24.10
CA LYS A 623 44.14 10.37 24.63
C LYS A 623 44.42 10.15 26.13
N ARG A 624 43.42 9.77 26.94
CA ARG A 624 43.53 8.64 27.92
C ARG A 624 42.22 8.26 28.66
N THR A 625 41.84 7.00 28.43
CA THR A 625 41.28 5.94 29.32
C THR A 625 40.86 6.18 30.80
N THR A 626 39.63 5.69 31.10
CA THR A 626 39.17 4.83 32.24
C THR A 626 39.33 5.22 33.73
N ALA A 627 38.23 5.12 34.51
CA ALA A 627 38.11 4.25 35.71
C ALA A 627 36.70 4.26 36.38
N TYR A 628 36.46 3.29 37.27
CA TYR A 628 35.21 2.91 37.99
C TYR A 628 34.72 3.88 39.10
N GLY A 629 33.43 3.76 39.49
CA GLY A 629 32.94 4.19 40.82
C GLY A 629 31.43 3.99 41.09
N LYS A 630 31.05 3.06 41.98
CA LYS A 630 29.74 3.01 42.69
C LYS A 630 29.91 3.61 44.10
N PRO A 631 28.83 4.10 44.74
CA PRO A 631 28.37 3.40 45.94
C PRO A 631 26.83 3.24 46.05
N ASN A 632 26.34 2.88 47.25
CA ASN A 632 25.11 2.13 47.48
C ASN A 632 24.07 2.89 48.35
N LYS A 633 22.79 2.52 48.20
CA LYS A 633 21.67 2.51 49.18
C LYS A 633 21.60 3.56 50.31
N GLN A 634 20.41 4.16 50.45
CA GLN A 634 19.67 4.08 51.73
C GLN A 634 18.14 4.11 51.53
N SER A 635 17.41 3.70 52.57
CA SER A 635 15.97 3.37 52.58
C SER A 635 15.15 4.39 53.37
N GLY A 636 13.89 4.62 52.96
CA GLY A 636 12.89 5.39 53.72
C GLY A 636 11.48 4.83 53.45
N GLN A 637 10.62 4.82 54.47
CA GLN A 637 9.36 4.04 54.49
C GLN A 637 8.16 4.93 54.89
N MET A 638 6.96 4.49 54.49
CA MET A 638 5.62 4.93 54.94
C MET A 638 5.09 6.31 54.49
N GLY A 639 3.79 6.31 54.17
CA GLY A 639 2.99 7.49 53.79
C GLY A 639 1.64 7.09 53.20
N ASN A 640 0.71 6.62 54.03
CA ASN A 640 -0.67 6.30 53.61
C ASN A 640 -1.41 7.58 53.18
N SER A 641 -2.22 7.49 52.13
CA SER A 641 -3.46 8.29 52.02
C SER A 641 -4.51 7.54 51.21
N LEU A 642 -5.78 7.79 51.53
CA LEU A 642 -6.93 7.00 51.06
C LEU A 642 -7.47 7.44 49.69
N ALA A 643 -8.12 6.45 49.06
CA ALA A 643 -9.27 6.52 48.16
C ALA A 643 -9.80 7.89 47.69
N PHE A 644 -10.09 7.97 46.38
CA PHE A 644 -11.48 8.11 45.93
C PHE A 644 -11.66 7.39 44.58
N LEU A 645 -12.65 6.50 44.50
CA LEU A 645 -13.13 5.95 43.23
C LEU A 645 -14.03 6.98 42.55
N PHE A 646 -13.95 7.07 41.23
CA PHE A 646 -15.10 7.44 40.40
C PHE A 646 -15.27 6.39 39.29
N ILE A 647 -16.23 5.50 39.51
CA ILE A 647 -16.75 4.57 38.53
C ILE A 647 -17.85 5.28 37.71
N ALA A 648 -18.10 4.74 36.52
CA ALA A 648 -19.14 5.10 35.57
C ALA A 648 -20.47 5.59 36.19
N ASN A 649 -21.03 6.63 35.57
CA ASN A 649 -22.43 7.00 35.67
C ASN A 649 -22.94 7.43 34.29
N TRP A 650 -23.45 6.46 33.50
CA TRP A 650 -24.48 6.71 32.48
C TRP A 650 -25.27 5.43 32.15
N GLU A 651 -25.74 4.72 33.18
CA GLU A 651 -26.70 3.61 33.02
C GLU A 651 -27.38 3.31 34.37
N SER A 652 -28.48 4.03 34.65
CA SER A 652 -29.55 3.67 35.61
C SER A 652 -30.54 4.84 35.70
N ASP A 653 -31.62 4.78 34.91
CA ASP A 653 -32.98 5.28 35.21
C ASP A 653 -33.79 5.39 33.91
N CYS A 654 -34.47 4.29 33.53
CA CYS A 654 -35.70 4.26 32.73
C CYS A 654 -36.13 2.80 32.42
N HIS A 655 -36.50 2.03 33.45
CA HIS A 655 -37.33 0.83 33.29
C HIS A 655 -38.07 0.48 34.60
N LEU A 656 -39.34 0.86 34.69
CA LEU A 656 -40.41 0.25 35.49
C LEU A 656 -41.75 0.92 35.13
N GLY A 657 -42.86 0.18 35.11
CA GLY A 657 -44.18 0.61 34.61
C GLY A 657 -44.51 0.02 33.22
N CYS A 658 -45.36 -1.00 32.99
CA CYS A 658 -46.42 -1.68 33.75
C CYS A 658 -46.54 -1.42 35.25
#